data_AF-A0A935YBY9-F1
#
_entry.id   AF-A0A935YBY9-F1
#
_cell.length_a   1.000
_cell.length_b   1.000
_cell.length_c   1.000
_cell.angle_alpha   90.00
_cell.angle_beta   90.00
_cell.angle_gamma   90.00
#
_symmetry.space_group_name_H-M   'P 1'
#
loop_
_entity.id
_entity.type
_entity.pdbx_description
1 polymer ?
#
loop_
_entity_poly.entity_id
_entity_poly.type
_entity_poly.pdbx_seq_one_letter_code
_entity_poly.pdbx_strand_id
1 'polypeptide(L)'
;MHLLAAKPGTISDGGEAVDLGQSPAEIVVLSAADTELAALAAAHAALPEPKPTLRLVNLLQLQHNMSVDLYLDQVIADPRSPARLVILRLIGGERYWPYGVEQLAAITATHHIQFACLSGDDQPDSELSRRSNIDDEAAHRLWQFQVHGGRSNAEEFLNYAASLIGYDTVWQEPRPLLRAGLYWPGASVLSLTDLAPHWQEGAPVAGIVFYRALLQAGTLAPIDALIMALAARGLNPMPIFVNSLKEAVAADLIRSLYAETSPDITLNCTGFAISQPGAVNFSTPFDGADHPVLQVMLSSESEAQWQTSLRGLSPRDLAMQVALPELDGRIITRAISWKSAARYDEATQCTIVAPQPVEDRVAFTCDLAANWVKLRRTTAPDRHVALILANYPNRDGRIGNGVGLDTPAGTIEVLRAMKGAGYGVADIPQDGEQLMNRLLARPAGAFRLTGADYAAFFSTLPAAMQAAVITRWGAPKDDLLYKDGAFDLPLMSLGQVVIGIQPARGYNVDPTTSYHDPDLVPPHGYFAFYAYLRRQFGAHVIVHMGKHGNLEWLPGKSLALSADCYPEAIFGPLPHLYPFIVNDPGEGAQAKRRAQAVIIDHMTPPLTRAESYGPLRDLERLVDEYFEESQVDPRRCLDLKRQILDLAISSGLAADCGVLPTDDTDAALAKLDNHLCELKEAQIRDGLHIFGKAPEGAMLDELLVALTRLPRGKGDGRSQSLIRALAADLDLGLDFDPLNTKLGDPWRGPKPAALQKVSDDAWRLAGDTVERLEILALGLVSGTHEITADWPRTRDVLGFIDEDLRPRVAGCGPAEISAILRGLDGRFIAPGPSGAPTRGRLDVLPTGRNFYSVDTRSVPTPTAWALGWQSALLVLDRHRQEHGAWPKAIVLSAWGTANMRTGGDDIAQALALMGVKPTWDPGGSGRIAGFEILPLSVLDRPRVDVTLRVSGFFRDAFPAQIDLFDSAARDVAALDEPDHLNPLAARVRGERQSLMADGMSDVDATRRAGYRVFGSKPGAYGAGLQSLIDEKGWTETGDLARAYLAWGGYAYGQGSSGEAQQQLFAQRLTGVEAVLHNQDNAEHDLLDSDNYYQFEGGLAATIKHLTGKRAVVWHNDHSRPEAPKIRALDEEIARIVRARVVNPKWISGIMRHGYKGGFELAATVDYLFAFAATADCVADHHFDAVFDAYLVDDEVRAFLERHNPAALKDIADRLLEAQTRGLWQAKSNSAWLRLHAWATGSEAA
;
A
#
# COMPACT_ATOMS: atom_id res chain seq x y z
N MET A 1 -19.05 42.01 -4.33
CA MET A 1 -18.32 40.76 -4.07
C MET A 1 -19.01 39.68 -4.89
N HIS A 2 -18.64 39.54 -6.17
CA HIS A 2 -19.21 38.50 -7.04
C HIS A 2 -18.50 37.19 -6.70
N LEU A 3 -19.23 36.21 -6.18
CA LEU A 3 -18.76 34.83 -6.06
C LEU A 3 -18.49 34.32 -7.47
N LEU A 4 -17.21 34.20 -7.84
CA LEU A 4 -16.80 33.50 -9.05
C LEU A 4 -17.19 32.03 -8.87
N ALA A 5 -18.17 31.57 -9.63
CA ALA A 5 -18.67 30.21 -9.54
C ALA A 5 -17.69 29.26 -10.23
N ALA A 6 -17.14 28.31 -9.47
CA ALA A 6 -16.36 27.23 -10.02
C ALA A 6 -17.26 26.17 -10.68
N LYS A 7 -16.69 25.39 -11.60
CA LYS A 7 -17.42 24.36 -12.35
C LYS A 7 -17.33 23.01 -11.64
N PRO A 8 -18.46 22.39 -11.24
CA PRO A 8 -18.44 21.03 -10.69
C PRO A 8 -18.19 20.00 -11.79
N GLY A 9 -17.38 18.99 -11.50
CA GLY A 9 -17.17 17.80 -12.34
C GLY A 9 -17.70 16.53 -11.64
N THR A 10 -18.18 15.57 -12.43
CA THR A 10 -18.66 14.27 -11.95
C THR A 10 -17.67 13.17 -12.30
N ILE A 11 -17.48 12.21 -11.40
CA ILE A 11 -16.72 10.99 -11.70
C ILE A 11 -17.61 10.10 -12.57
N SER A 12 -17.21 9.84 -13.80
CA SER A 12 -17.95 8.99 -14.74
C SER A 12 -17.27 7.63 -14.87
N ASP A 13 -18.05 6.56 -14.81
CA ASP A 13 -17.62 5.17 -15.09
C ASP A 13 -18.04 4.67 -16.48
N GLY A 14 -18.90 5.41 -17.20
CA GLY A 14 -19.20 5.21 -18.63
C GLY A 14 -20.44 4.39 -19.04
N GLY A 15 -21.54 4.32 -18.26
CA GLY A 15 -22.74 3.51 -18.62
C GLY A 15 -23.73 4.07 -19.68
N GLU A 16 -24.44 3.18 -20.41
CA GLU A 16 -25.45 3.46 -21.48
C GLU A 16 -26.92 3.18 -21.06
N ALA A 17 -27.91 3.67 -21.83
CA ALA A 17 -29.34 3.41 -21.60
C ALA A 17 -29.78 2.00 -22.06
N VAL A 18 -30.70 1.36 -21.33
CA VAL A 18 -31.11 -0.05 -21.51
C VAL A 18 -32.63 -0.19 -21.65
N ASP A 19 -33.09 -1.04 -22.58
CA ASP A 19 -34.47 -1.56 -22.65
C ASP A 19 -34.47 -3.01 -22.10
N LEU A 20 -35.38 -3.30 -21.16
CA LEU A 20 -35.45 -4.60 -20.49
C LEU A 20 -36.22 -5.67 -21.28
N GLY A 21 -37.04 -5.28 -22.26
CA GLY A 21 -37.80 -6.21 -23.10
C GLY A 21 -38.83 -7.08 -22.36
N GLN A 22 -39.27 -6.68 -21.17
CA GLN A 22 -40.31 -7.40 -20.42
C GLN A 22 -41.70 -7.12 -21.01
N SER A 23 -42.61 -8.09 -20.92
CA SER A 23 -44.02 -7.92 -21.24
C SER A 23 -44.84 -7.48 -20.02
N PRO A 24 -46.02 -6.86 -20.21
CA PRO A 24 -46.89 -6.43 -19.11
C PRO A 24 -47.30 -7.59 -18.18
N ALA A 25 -47.59 -7.28 -16.91
CA ALA A 25 -48.09 -8.22 -15.91
C ALA A 25 -48.99 -7.54 -14.87
N GLU A 26 -49.80 -8.34 -14.17
CA GLU A 26 -50.72 -7.84 -13.16
C GLU A 26 -50.02 -7.28 -11.92
N ILE A 27 -48.89 -7.87 -11.51
CA ILE A 27 -48.07 -7.41 -10.39
C ILE A 27 -46.66 -7.09 -10.89
N VAL A 28 -46.13 -5.91 -10.56
CA VAL A 28 -44.76 -5.52 -10.86
C VAL A 28 -44.04 -5.14 -9.56
N VAL A 29 -42.89 -5.76 -9.28
CA VAL A 29 -42.05 -5.44 -8.11
C VAL A 29 -40.68 -4.93 -8.56
N LEU A 30 -40.32 -3.74 -8.10
CA LEU A 30 -39.03 -3.10 -8.34
C LEU A 30 -38.23 -3.06 -7.04
N SER A 31 -37.02 -3.64 -7.04
CA SER A 31 -36.10 -3.61 -5.89
C SER A 31 -34.65 -3.53 -6.38
N ALA A 32 -33.74 -2.92 -5.62
CA ALA A 32 -32.30 -2.96 -5.94
C ALA A 32 -31.65 -4.29 -5.51
N ALA A 33 -32.35 -5.08 -4.69
CA ALA A 33 -31.81 -6.26 -4.04
C ALA A 33 -32.15 -7.53 -4.84
N ASP A 34 -31.16 -8.05 -5.58
CA ASP A 34 -31.29 -9.33 -6.31
C ASP A 34 -31.77 -10.49 -5.44
N THR A 35 -31.39 -10.46 -4.16
CA THR A 35 -31.81 -11.43 -3.14
C THR A 35 -33.33 -11.48 -2.93
N GLU A 36 -34.00 -10.33 -3.00
CA GLU A 36 -35.45 -10.24 -2.85
C GLU A 36 -36.14 -10.74 -4.11
N LEU A 37 -35.63 -10.34 -5.28
CA LEU A 37 -36.16 -10.78 -6.57
C LEU A 37 -36.01 -12.31 -6.71
N ALA A 38 -34.89 -12.88 -6.27
CA ALA A 38 -34.68 -14.32 -6.24
C ALA A 38 -35.69 -15.04 -5.32
N ALA A 39 -35.92 -14.50 -4.12
CA ALA A 39 -36.88 -15.07 -3.17
C ALA A 39 -38.32 -15.01 -3.70
N LEU A 40 -38.72 -13.90 -4.30
CA LEU A 40 -40.05 -13.73 -4.90
C LEU A 40 -40.26 -14.62 -6.13
N ALA A 41 -39.25 -14.78 -6.98
CA ALA A 41 -39.33 -15.69 -8.12
C ALA A 41 -39.49 -17.16 -7.65
N ALA A 42 -38.73 -17.57 -6.63
CA ALA A 42 -38.87 -18.90 -6.05
C ALA A 42 -40.24 -19.11 -5.40
N ALA A 43 -40.77 -18.11 -4.69
CA ALA A 43 -42.10 -18.14 -4.11
C ALA A 43 -43.20 -18.21 -5.18
N HIS A 44 -43.10 -17.41 -6.25
CA HIS A 44 -44.05 -17.44 -7.37
C HIS A 44 -44.09 -18.80 -8.06
N ALA A 45 -42.94 -19.43 -8.25
CA ALA A 45 -42.86 -20.78 -8.80
C ALA A 45 -43.57 -21.82 -7.91
N ALA A 46 -43.60 -21.63 -6.59
CA ALA A 46 -44.26 -22.51 -5.63
C ALA A 46 -45.77 -22.24 -5.45
N LEU A 47 -46.30 -21.10 -5.93
CA LEU A 47 -47.72 -20.79 -5.82
C LEU A 47 -48.59 -21.73 -6.67
N PRO A 48 -49.75 -22.16 -6.15
CA PRO A 48 -50.71 -22.96 -6.90
C PRO A 48 -51.41 -22.11 -7.99
N GLU A 49 -51.84 -22.76 -9.07
CA GLU A 49 -52.67 -22.12 -10.10
C GLU A 49 -54.15 -22.06 -9.67
N PRO A 50 -54.91 -21.01 -10.05
CA PRO A 50 -54.49 -19.85 -10.83
C PRO A 50 -53.70 -18.83 -9.99
N LYS A 51 -52.58 -18.31 -10.52
CA LYS A 51 -51.77 -17.26 -9.88
C LYS A 51 -51.59 -16.02 -10.79
N PRO A 52 -51.40 -14.82 -10.21
CA PRO A 52 -51.19 -13.62 -10.99
C PRO A 52 -49.88 -13.66 -11.79
N THR A 53 -49.88 -13.00 -12.94
CA THR A 53 -48.63 -12.72 -13.67
C THR A 53 -47.78 -11.72 -12.86
N LEU A 54 -46.47 -11.96 -12.81
CA LEU A 54 -45.53 -11.20 -11.99
C LEU A 54 -44.37 -10.71 -12.87
N ARG A 55 -43.93 -9.45 -12.71
CA ARG A 55 -42.63 -8.98 -13.19
C ARG A 55 -41.78 -8.53 -12.02
N LEU A 56 -40.52 -8.93 -12.07
CA LEU A 56 -39.51 -8.54 -11.09
C LEU A 56 -38.42 -7.76 -11.82
N VAL A 57 -38.05 -6.60 -11.27
CA VAL A 57 -37.04 -5.73 -11.88
C VAL A 57 -36.02 -5.26 -10.86
N ASN A 58 -34.75 -5.36 -11.27
CA ASN A 58 -33.68 -4.69 -10.56
C ASN A 58 -33.64 -3.21 -10.97
N LEU A 59 -33.93 -2.30 -10.05
CA LEU A 59 -33.97 -0.85 -10.33
C LEU A 59 -32.61 -0.27 -10.77
N LEU A 60 -31.50 -0.98 -10.50
CA LEU A 60 -30.17 -0.60 -11.01
C LEU A 60 -30.05 -0.74 -12.54
N GLN A 61 -30.99 -1.44 -13.20
CA GLN A 61 -31.08 -1.48 -14.66
C GLN A 61 -31.89 -0.31 -15.24
N LEU A 62 -32.51 0.50 -14.38
CA LEU A 62 -33.34 1.66 -14.72
C LEU A 62 -32.70 2.97 -14.20
N GLN A 63 -31.37 3.08 -14.25
CA GLN A 63 -30.66 4.28 -13.78
C GLN A 63 -30.73 5.45 -14.79
N HIS A 64 -30.85 5.15 -16.07
CA HIS A 64 -30.99 6.17 -17.11
C HIS A 64 -32.47 6.57 -17.27
N ASN A 65 -32.79 7.86 -17.27
CA ASN A 65 -34.18 8.36 -17.31
C ASN A 65 -34.99 7.76 -18.48
N MET A 66 -34.40 7.65 -19.67
CA MET A 66 -35.05 7.02 -20.83
C MET A 66 -35.42 5.55 -20.60
N SER A 67 -34.62 4.79 -19.85
CA SER A 67 -34.93 3.41 -19.48
C SER A 67 -36.15 3.35 -18.55
N VAL A 68 -36.26 4.32 -17.63
CA VAL A 68 -37.44 4.46 -16.76
C VAL A 68 -38.68 4.69 -17.61
N ASP A 69 -38.68 5.72 -18.46
CA ASP A 69 -39.85 6.10 -19.26
C ASP A 69 -40.34 4.95 -20.17
N LEU A 70 -39.42 4.29 -20.86
CA LEU A 70 -39.73 3.13 -21.70
C LEU A 70 -40.39 2.00 -20.90
N TYR A 71 -39.86 1.70 -19.71
CA TYR A 71 -40.41 0.65 -18.86
C TYR A 71 -41.81 0.98 -18.33
N LEU A 72 -42.03 2.24 -17.94
CA LEU A 72 -43.32 2.72 -17.47
C LEU A 72 -44.40 2.59 -18.56
N ASP A 73 -44.11 3.04 -19.77
CA ASP A 73 -45.07 3.04 -20.88
C ASP A 73 -45.36 1.63 -21.41
N GLN A 74 -44.33 0.79 -21.53
CA GLN A 74 -44.44 -0.51 -22.18
C GLN A 74 -44.89 -1.65 -21.24
N VAL A 75 -44.65 -1.53 -19.94
CA VAL A 75 -44.89 -2.63 -18.98
C VAL A 75 -45.94 -2.25 -17.94
N ILE A 76 -45.81 -1.08 -17.32
CA ILE A 76 -46.70 -0.67 -16.22
C ILE A 76 -48.02 -0.11 -16.73
N ALA A 77 -47.97 0.83 -17.67
CA ALA A 77 -49.14 1.53 -18.21
C ALA A 77 -49.55 1.02 -19.60
N ASP A 78 -49.16 -0.21 -19.97
CA ASP A 78 -49.46 -0.78 -21.29
C ASP A 78 -50.96 -0.64 -21.63
N PRO A 79 -51.32 -0.09 -22.81
CA PRO A 79 -52.72 0.18 -23.14
C PRO A 79 -53.62 -1.06 -23.25
N ARG A 80 -53.05 -2.26 -23.37
CA ARG A 80 -53.80 -3.51 -23.58
C ARG A 80 -53.93 -4.32 -22.29
N SER A 81 -52.92 -4.27 -21.43
CA SER A 81 -52.84 -5.04 -20.19
C SER A 81 -52.05 -4.29 -19.11
N PRO A 82 -52.58 -3.18 -18.57
CA PRO A 82 -51.87 -2.40 -17.56
C PRO A 82 -51.68 -3.20 -16.27
N ALA A 83 -50.63 -2.88 -15.53
CA ALA A 83 -50.42 -3.45 -14.21
C ALA A 83 -51.57 -3.10 -13.26
N ARG A 84 -51.85 -3.99 -12.30
CA ARG A 84 -52.91 -3.80 -11.29
C ARG A 84 -52.32 -3.38 -9.95
N LEU A 85 -51.11 -3.86 -9.65
CA LEU A 85 -50.33 -3.50 -8.46
C LEU A 85 -48.85 -3.32 -8.83
N VAL A 86 -48.28 -2.18 -8.46
CA VAL A 86 -46.84 -1.88 -8.58
C VAL A 86 -46.26 -1.68 -7.19
N ILE A 87 -45.18 -2.37 -6.88
CA ILE A 87 -44.50 -2.30 -5.58
C ILE A 87 -43.07 -1.86 -5.83
N LEU A 88 -42.71 -0.66 -5.37
CA LEU A 88 -41.35 -0.17 -5.37
C LEU A 88 -40.77 -0.30 -3.96
N ARG A 89 -39.64 -0.98 -3.82
CA ARG A 89 -38.87 -1.02 -2.57
C ARG A 89 -37.52 -0.33 -2.77
N LEU A 90 -37.29 0.76 -2.04
CA LEU A 90 -36.17 1.66 -2.28
C LEU A 90 -35.33 1.90 -1.01
N ILE A 91 -34.04 1.56 -1.06
CA ILE A 91 -33.06 1.91 -0.02
C ILE A 91 -32.52 3.32 -0.29
N GLY A 92 -32.35 4.14 0.76
CA GLY A 92 -31.80 5.49 0.66
C GLY A 92 -32.83 6.60 0.40
N GLY A 93 -34.13 6.28 0.43
CA GLY A 93 -35.23 7.23 0.30
C GLY A 93 -35.40 7.77 -1.13
N GLU A 94 -36.32 8.73 -1.29
CA GLU A 94 -36.67 9.32 -2.60
C GLU A 94 -35.45 9.90 -3.33
N ARG A 95 -34.46 10.42 -2.58
CA ARG A 95 -33.23 11.00 -3.14
C ARG A 95 -32.36 10.02 -3.91
N TYR A 96 -32.48 8.73 -3.63
CA TYR A 96 -31.68 7.70 -4.29
C TYR A 96 -32.12 7.46 -5.74
N TRP A 97 -33.42 7.60 -6.05
CA TRP A 97 -33.95 7.45 -7.41
C TRP A 97 -35.11 8.43 -7.66
N PRO A 98 -34.84 9.75 -7.67
CA PRO A 98 -35.90 10.77 -7.61
C PRO A 98 -36.83 10.70 -8.82
N TYR A 99 -36.24 10.61 -10.02
CA TYR A 99 -36.97 10.57 -11.28
C TYR A 99 -37.90 9.36 -11.36
N GLY A 100 -37.40 8.16 -11.02
CA GLY A 100 -38.20 6.94 -11.05
C GLY A 100 -39.36 6.95 -10.06
N VAL A 101 -39.14 7.43 -8.83
CA VAL A 101 -40.20 7.56 -7.82
C VAL A 101 -41.30 8.54 -8.29
N GLU A 102 -40.91 9.70 -8.81
CA GLU A 102 -41.85 10.71 -9.28
C GLU A 102 -42.71 10.20 -10.45
N GLN A 103 -42.08 9.61 -11.47
CA GLN A 103 -42.78 9.10 -12.64
C GLN A 103 -43.67 7.89 -12.32
N LEU A 104 -43.23 6.98 -11.45
CA LEU A 104 -44.05 5.85 -10.97
C LEU A 104 -45.31 6.33 -10.25
N ALA A 105 -45.18 7.31 -9.34
CA ALA A 105 -46.31 7.86 -8.61
C ALA A 105 -47.31 8.57 -9.56
N ALA A 106 -46.81 9.32 -10.54
CA ALA A 106 -47.63 10.04 -11.51
C ALA A 106 -48.39 9.08 -12.45
N ILE A 107 -47.72 8.08 -13.02
CA ILE A 107 -48.31 7.17 -14.00
C ILE A 107 -49.33 6.24 -13.34
N THR A 108 -49.04 5.71 -12.14
CA THR A 108 -49.96 4.84 -11.41
C THR A 108 -51.22 5.59 -10.96
N ALA A 109 -51.09 6.86 -10.55
CA ALA A 109 -52.24 7.71 -10.23
C ALA A 109 -53.11 8.01 -11.48
N THR A 110 -52.48 8.29 -12.62
CA THR A 110 -53.19 8.61 -13.88
C THR A 110 -53.98 7.41 -14.42
N HIS A 111 -53.43 6.19 -14.29
CA HIS A 111 -54.02 4.96 -14.82
C HIS A 111 -54.82 4.17 -13.77
N HIS A 112 -55.02 4.71 -12.56
CA HIS A 112 -55.72 4.05 -11.44
C HIS A 112 -55.12 2.67 -11.05
N ILE A 113 -53.79 2.56 -11.10
CA ILE A 113 -53.03 1.38 -10.71
C ILE A 113 -52.66 1.48 -9.22
N GLN A 114 -52.82 0.39 -8.45
CA GLN A 114 -52.39 0.35 -7.06
C GLN A 114 -50.86 0.44 -6.97
N PHE A 115 -50.33 1.31 -6.11
CA PHE A 115 -48.91 1.60 -5.96
C PHE A 115 -48.48 1.64 -4.50
N ALA A 116 -47.53 0.78 -4.14
CA ALA A 116 -46.87 0.73 -2.85
C ALA A 116 -45.41 1.20 -2.99
N CYS A 117 -45.07 2.33 -2.39
CA CYS A 117 -43.71 2.84 -2.32
C CYS A 117 -43.15 2.59 -0.91
N LEU A 118 -42.37 1.52 -0.79
CA LEU A 118 -41.93 0.93 0.46
C LEU A 118 -40.47 1.30 0.77
N SER A 119 -40.18 1.47 2.05
CA SER A 119 -38.80 1.59 2.54
C SER A 119 -38.02 0.30 2.30
N GLY A 120 -36.79 0.44 1.81
CA GLY A 120 -35.82 -0.63 1.75
C GLY A 120 -35.25 -1.02 3.11
N ASP A 121 -35.33 -0.14 4.11
CA ASP A 121 -34.78 -0.34 5.45
C ASP A 121 -35.79 -1.00 6.41
N ASP A 122 -35.32 -1.41 7.60
CA ASP A 122 -36.17 -1.91 8.69
C ASP A 122 -36.89 -0.78 9.46
N GLN A 123 -36.68 0.47 9.02
CA GLN A 123 -37.37 1.66 9.49
C GLN A 123 -38.36 2.18 8.43
N PRO A 124 -39.55 2.66 8.84
CA PRO A 124 -40.50 3.26 7.92
C PRO A 124 -39.97 4.60 7.38
N ASP A 125 -40.22 4.88 6.11
CA ASP A 125 -39.88 6.15 5.45
C ASP A 125 -41.17 6.92 5.12
N SER A 126 -41.36 8.06 5.80
CA SER A 126 -42.55 8.90 5.64
C SER A 126 -42.60 9.67 4.31
N GLU A 127 -41.48 9.89 3.63
CA GLU A 127 -41.44 10.52 2.31
C GLU A 127 -41.89 9.51 1.25
N LEU A 128 -41.35 8.29 1.29
CA LEU A 128 -41.77 7.21 0.38
C LEU A 128 -43.23 6.80 0.61
N SER A 129 -43.65 6.67 1.88
CA SER A 129 -45.02 6.26 2.21
C SER A 129 -46.06 7.22 1.61
N ARG A 130 -45.77 8.53 1.61
CA ARG A 130 -46.64 9.57 1.01
C ARG A 130 -46.80 9.47 -0.51
N ARG A 131 -45.94 8.71 -1.19
CA ARG A 131 -46.04 8.45 -2.63
C ARG A 131 -46.92 7.23 -2.95
N SER A 132 -47.24 6.39 -1.97
CA SER A 132 -48.15 5.25 -2.14
C SER A 132 -49.59 5.73 -2.35
N ASN A 133 -50.39 4.97 -3.10
CA ASN A 133 -51.82 5.23 -3.31
C ASN A 133 -52.73 4.06 -2.84
N ILE A 134 -52.15 3.09 -2.14
CA ILE A 134 -52.86 1.98 -1.48
C ILE A 134 -53.14 2.30 -0.01
N ASP A 135 -53.94 1.45 0.64
CA ASP A 135 -54.21 1.52 2.07
C ASP A 135 -52.91 1.41 2.91
N ASP A 136 -52.78 2.25 3.94
CA ASP A 136 -51.58 2.32 4.79
C ASP A 136 -51.28 0.99 5.50
N GLU A 137 -52.31 0.26 5.92
CA GLU A 137 -52.17 -1.05 6.56
C GLU A 137 -51.68 -2.09 5.54
N ALA A 138 -52.16 -2.00 4.29
CA ALA A 138 -51.68 -2.84 3.21
C ALA A 138 -50.23 -2.55 2.81
N ALA A 139 -49.83 -1.28 2.69
CA ALA A 139 -48.45 -0.90 2.45
C ALA A 139 -47.53 -1.37 3.59
N HIS A 140 -47.97 -1.21 4.84
CA HIS A 140 -47.23 -1.65 6.01
C HIS A 140 -47.04 -3.17 6.05
N ARG A 141 -48.06 -3.96 5.75
CA ARG A 141 -47.94 -5.43 5.66
C ARG A 141 -46.98 -5.89 4.57
N LEU A 142 -47.10 -5.33 3.36
CA LEU A 142 -46.19 -5.63 2.24
C LEU A 142 -44.74 -5.31 2.62
N TRP A 143 -44.52 -4.19 3.33
CA TRP A 143 -43.22 -3.83 3.87
C TRP A 143 -42.72 -4.84 4.92
N GLN A 144 -43.57 -5.22 5.89
CA GLN A 144 -43.20 -6.16 6.96
C GLN A 144 -42.79 -7.55 6.45
N PHE A 145 -43.48 -8.10 5.43
CA PHE A 145 -43.05 -9.37 4.81
C PHE A 145 -41.62 -9.28 4.27
N GLN A 146 -41.29 -8.18 3.59
CA GLN A 146 -39.97 -7.97 2.99
C GLN A 146 -38.90 -7.66 4.05
N VAL A 147 -39.25 -6.94 5.14
CA VAL A 147 -38.36 -6.67 6.28
C VAL A 147 -38.00 -7.96 7.01
N HIS A 148 -38.99 -8.81 7.31
CA HIS A 148 -38.75 -10.08 7.95
C HIS A 148 -38.06 -11.08 7.02
N GLY A 149 -38.43 -11.09 5.74
CA GLY A 149 -37.83 -11.92 4.69
C GLY A 149 -37.96 -13.42 4.96
N GLY A 150 -37.30 -14.22 4.13
CA GLY A 150 -37.38 -15.69 4.20
C GLY A 150 -38.49 -16.25 3.31
N ARG A 151 -38.32 -17.53 2.93
CA ARG A 151 -39.19 -18.21 1.96
C ARG A 151 -40.67 -18.13 2.29
N SER A 152 -41.06 -18.42 3.53
CA SER A 152 -42.46 -18.38 3.95
C SER A 152 -43.05 -16.97 3.83
N ASN A 153 -42.32 -15.92 4.24
CA ASN A 153 -42.81 -14.55 4.09
C ASN A 153 -42.89 -14.11 2.62
N ALA A 154 -42.00 -14.60 1.74
CA ALA A 154 -42.08 -14.32 0.30
C ALA A 154 -43.30 -14.98 -0.36
N GLU A 155 -43.65 -16.21 0.05
CA GLU A 155 -44.88 -16.91 -0.37
C GLU A 155 -46.12 -16.14 0.11
N GLU A 156 -46.17 -15.74 1.38
CA GLU A 156 -47.28 -14.98 1.95
C GLU A 156 -47.37 -13.54 1.40
N PHE A 157 -46.25 -12.90 1.07
CA PHE A 157 -46.21 -11.60 0.39
C PHE A 157 -46.94 -11.67 -0.96
N LEU A 158 -46.68 -12.71 -1.75
CA LEU A 158 -47.33 -12.87 -3.05
C LEU A 158 -48.81 -13.26 -2.91
N ASN A 159 -49.17 -14.10 -1.95
CA ASN A 159 -50.57 -14.40 -1.65
C ASN A 159 -51.33 -13.14 -1.22
N TYR A 160 -50.73 -12.29 -0.37
CA TYR A 160 -51.31 -11.04 0.06
C TYR A 160 -51.45 -10.04 -1.10
N ALA A 161 -50.38 -9.85 -1.88
CA ALA A 161 -50.40 -9.00 -3.08
C ALA A 161 -51.46 -9.45 -4.10
N ALA A 162 -51.62 -10.76 -4.31
CA ALA A 162 -52.67 -11.32 -5.15
C ALA A 162 -54.09 -11.00 -4.61
N SER A 163 -54.29 -11.04 -3.29
CA SER A 163 -55.57 -10.69 -2.66
C SER A 163 -55.95 -9.21 -2.85
N LEU A 164 -54.96 -8.29 -2.86
CA LEU A 164 -55.17 -6.86 -3.09
C LEU A 164 -55.69 -6.56 -4.51
N ILE A 165 -55.35 -7.43 -5.46
CA ILE A 165 -55.86 -7.40 -6.84
C ILE A 165 -56.98 -8.44 -7.07
N GLY A 166 -57.64 -8.93 -6.02
CA GLY A 166 -58.89 -9.69 -6.13
C GLY A 166 -58.77 -11.18 -6.48
N TYR A 167 -57.61 -11.80 -6.28
CA TYR A 167 -57.50 -13.28 -6.26
C TYR A 167 -58.00 -13.84 -4.91
N ASP A 168 -58.63 -15.02 -4.94
CA ASP A 168 -59.08 -15.74 -3.73
C ASP A 168 -57.91 -16.54 -3.14
N THR A 169 -57.04 -15.85 -2.39
CA THR A 169 -55.84 -16.41 -1.76
C THR A 169 -55.97 -16.36 -0.24
N VAL A 170 -55.61 -17.46 0.43
CA VAL A 170 -55.45 -17.48 1.88
C VAL A 170 -54.01 -17.09 2.18
N TRP A 171 -53.82 -16.04 2.99
CA TRP A 171 -52.51 -15.56 3.42
C TRP A 171 -52.43 -15.46 4.95
N GLN A 172 -51.21 -15.41 5.48
CA GLN A 172 -50.94 -15.29 6.92
C GLN A 172 -50.10 -14.06 7.25
N GLU A 173 -50.26 -13.51 8.46
CA GLU A 173 -49.50 -12.32 8.89
C GLU A 173 -47.97 -12.54 8.89
N PRO A 174 -47.17 -11.49 8.62
CA PRO A 174 -45.70 -11.58 8.56
C PRO A 174 -45.07 -12.20 9.81
N ARG A 175 -44.15 -13.15 9.61
CA ARG A 175 -43.49 -13.86 10.71
C ARG A 175 -42.06 -13.37 10.92
N PRO A 176 -41.66 -12.93 12.13
CA PRO A 176 -40.31 -12.49 12.40
C PRO A 176 -39.29 -13.63 12.25
N LEU A 177 -38.24 -13.39 11.47
CA LEU A 177 -37.05 -14.25 11.44
C LEU A 177 -36.02 -13.74 12.45
N LEU A 178 -35.42 -14.63 13.25
CA LEU A 178 -34.45 -14.28 14.30
C LEU A 178 -33.35 -13.35 13.75
N ARG A 179 -32.87 -12.40 14.56
CA ARG A 179 -31.79 -11.47 14.15
C ARG A 179 -30.42 -12.15 14.09
N ALA A 180 -30.21 -13.18 14.91
CA ALA A 180 -29.04 -14.04 14.88
C ALA A 180 -29.43 -15.45 15.34
N GLY A 181 -28.72 -16.47 14.88
CA GLY A 181 -29.01 -17.87 15.21
C GLY A 181 -28.10 -18.86 14.50
N LEU A 182 -28.32 -20.16 14.77
CA LEU A 182 -27.61 -21.26 14.13
C LEU A 182 -28.32 -21.68 12.83
N TYR A 183 -27.57 -22.26 11.92
CA TYR A 183 -28.08 -22.78 10.65
C TYR A 183 -27.64 -24.24 10.43
N TRP A 184 -28.40 -25.00 9.66
CA TRP A 184 -27.89 -26.23 9.04
C TRP A 184 -28.72 -26.53 7.78
N PRO A 185 -28.11 -26.98 6.67
CA PRO A 185 -28.84 -27.25 5.43
C PRO A 185 -29.94 -28.29 5.66
N GLY A 186 -31.20 -27.89 5.40
CA GLY A 186 -32.36 -28.78 5.48
C GLY A 186 -32.83 -29.16 6.89
N ALA A 187 -32.27 -28.57 7.96
CA ALA A 187 -32.67 -28.84 9.34
C ALA A 187 -33.09 -27.55 10.09
N SER A 188 -34.04 -27.68 11.01
CA SER A 188 -34.42 -26.60 11.93
C SER A 188 -33.51 -26.66 13.15
N VAL A 189 -32.49 -25.79 13.18
CA VAL A 189 -31.49 -25.74 14.26
C VAL A 189 -31.74 -24.51 15.13
N LEU A 190 -32.02 -24.73 16.41
CA LEU A 190 -32.26 -23.66 17.39
C LEU A 190 -31.20 -23.63 18.50
N SER A 191 -30.44 -24.71 18.67
CA SER A 191 -29.45 -24.87 19.73
C SER A 191 -28.24 -25.71 19.29
N LEU A 192 -27.18 -25.73 20.09
CA LEU A 192 -26.02 -26.61 19.89
C LEU A 192 -26.39 -28.10 19.98
N THR A 193 -27.43 -28.44 20.76
CA THR A 193 -27.94 -29.82 20.84
C THR A 193 -28.50 -30.29 19.49
N ASP A 194 -29.07 -29.38 18.70
CA ASP A 194 -29.58 -29.68 17.36
C ASP A 194 -28.45 -29.79 16.32
N LEU A 195 -27.28 -29.16 16.57
CA LEU A 195 -26.08 -29.29 15.71
C LEU A 195 -25.26 -30.54 16.00
N ALA A 196 -25.22 -31.01 17.25
CA ALA A 196 -24.40 -32.13 17.68
C ALA A 196 -24.52 -33.41 16.82
N PRO A 197 -25.70 -33.82 16.31
CA PRO A 197 -25.83 -34.99 15.44
C PRO A 197 -25.06 -34.90 14.11
N HIS A 198 -24.69 -33.69 13.70
CA HIS A 198 -23.95 -33.43 12.47
C HIS A 198 -22.44 -33.33 12.67
N TRP A 199 -21.98 -33.41 13.92
CA TRP A 199 -20.59 -33.26 14.30
C TRP A 199 -19.93 -34.61 14.59
N GLN A 200 -18.61 -34.65 14.39
CA GLN A 200 -17.76 -35.75 14.80
C GLN A 200 -17.23 -35.47 16.22
N GLU A 201 -17.37 -36.44 17.11
CA GLU A 201 -16.90 -36.31 18.50
C GLU A 201 -15.37 -36.06 18.54
N GLY A 202 -14.94 -35.05 19.31
CA GLY A 202 -13.52 -34.67 19.45
C GLY A 202 -12.91 -33.87 18.28
N ALA A 203 -13.63 -33.72 17.16
CA ALA A 203 -13.16 -32.92 16.03
C ALA A 203 -13.16 -31.41 16.36
N PRO A 204 -12.21 -30.63 15.80
CA PRO A 204 -12.15 -29.18 15.99
C PRO A 204 -13.38 -28.45 15.47
N VAL A 205 -13.88 -27.46 16.23
CA VAL A 205 -15.00 -26.63 15.80
C VAL A 205 -14.51 -25.45 14.96
N ALA A 206 -15.18 -25.22 13.83
CA ALA A 206 -14.95 -24.09 12.93
C ALA A 206 -16.21 -23.21 12.85
N GLY A 207 -16.17 -22.01 13.40
CA GLY A 207 -17.27 -21.06 13.31
C GLY A 207 -17.42 -20.52 11.89
N ILE A 208 -18.63 -20.48 11.33
CA ILE A 208 -18.92 -19.85 10.03
C ILE A 208 -19.91 -18.72 10.28
N VAL A 209 -19.50 -17.46 10.19
CA VAL A 209 -20.38 -16.32 10.47
C VAL A 209 -20.78 -15.63 9.19
N PHE A 210 -22.08 -15.50 8.92
CA PHE A 210 -22.58 -14.95 7.65
C PHE A 210 -23.80 -14.05 7.83
N TYR A 211 -24.10 -13.24 6.82
CA TYR A 211 -25.23 -12.32 6.89
C TYR A 211 -26.58 -13.05 6.88
N ARG A 212 -27.46 -12.66 7.82
CA ARG A 212 -28.88 -13.03 7.87
C ARG A 212 -29.60 -12.77 6.54
N ALA A 213 -29.16 -11.76 5.78
CA ALA A 213 -29.70 -11.46 4.46
C ALA A 213 -29.62 -12.65 3.49
N LEU A 214 -28.58 -13.50 3.56
CA LEU A 214 -28.49 -14.71 2.73
C LEU A 214 -29.56 -15.75 3.11
N LEU A 215 -29.84 -15.87 4.41
CA LEU A 215 -30.91 -16.74 4.92
C LEU A 215 -32.29 -16.22 4.52
N GLN A 216 -32.52 -14.90 4.62
CA GLN A 216 -33.76 -14.26 4.17
C GLN A 216 -33.99 -14.45 2.67
N ALA A 217 -32.91 -14.43 1.89
CA ALA A 217 -32.95 -14.60 0.43
C ALA A 217 -33.06 -16.06 -0.01
N GLY A 218 -32.74 -17.02 0.87
CA GLY A 218 -32.56 -18.43 0.50
C GLY A 218 -31.32 -18.69 -0.37
N THR A 219 -30.35 -17.77 -0.43
CA THR A 219 -29.15 -17.85 -1.27
C THR A 219 -27.95 -18.41 -0.51
N LEU A 220 -28.11 -19.60 0.06
CA LEU A 220 -27.17 -20.21 1.00
C LEU A 220 -26.14 -21.16 0.37
N ALA A 221 -26.17 -21.36 -0.95
CA ALA A 221 -25.27 -22.28 -1.65
C ALA A 221 -23.77 -22.09 -1.30
N PRO A 222 -23.23 -20.85 -1.17
CA PRO A 222 -21.86 -20.66 -0.71
C PRO A 222 -21.59 -21.14 0.72
N ILE A 223 -22.56 -20.97 1.61
CA ILE A 223 -22.47 -21.37 3.02
C ILE A 223 -22.56 -22.90 3.12
N ASP A 224 -23.48 -23.52 2.40
CA ASP A 224 -23.63 -24.97 2.33
C ASP A 224 -22.35 -25.63 1.80
N ALA A 225 -21.72 -25.03 0.77
CA ALA A 225 -20.44 -25.49 0.24
C ALA A 225 -19.31 -25.44 1.29
N LEU A 226 -19.23 -24.36 2.09
CA LEU A 226 -18.27 -24.27 3.20
C LEU A 226 -18.52 -25.36 4.26
N ILE A 227 -19.78 -25.56 4.66
CA ILE A 227 -20.15 -26.58 5.67
C ILE A 227 -19.67 -27.96 5.21
N MET A 228 -20.00 -28.35 3.97
CA MET A 228 -19.59 -29.63 3.41
C MET A 228 -18.06 -29.75 3.28
N ALA A 229 -17.39 -28.71 2.78
CA ALA A 229 -15.94 -28.74 2.56
C ALA A 229 -15.12 -28.77 3.86
N LEU A 230 -15.60 -28.14 4.94
CA LEU A 230 -15.00 -28.21 6.27
C LEU A 230 -15.22 -29.58 6.91
N ALA A 231 -16.45 -30.12 6.83
CA ALA A 231 -16.75 -31.47 7.32
C ALA A 231 -15.90 -32.54 6.63
N ALA A 232 -15.66 -32.41 5.32
CA ALA A 232 -14.79 -33.31 4.56
C ALA A 232 -13.32 -33.26 5.01
N ARG A 233 -12.89 -32.20 5.71
CA ARG A 233 -11.56 -32.03 6.29
C ARG A 233 -11.50 -32.41 7.77
N GLY A 234 -12.57 -33.01 8.30
CA GLY A 234 -12.64 -33.44 9.70
C GLY A 234 -12.82 -32.29 10.69
N LEU A 235 -13.41 -31.18 10.26
CA LEU A 235 -13.80 -30.06 11.12
C LEU A 235 -15.30 -30.09 11.39
N ASN A 236 -15.73 -29.64 12.56
CA ASN A 236 -17.13 -29.48 12.95
C ASN A 236 -17.60 -28.05 12.60
N PRO A 237 -18.32 -27.84 11.48
CA PRO A 237 -18.78 -26.51 11.10
C PRO A 237 -19.92 -26.04 12.03
N MET A 238 -19.80 -24.81 12.51
CA MET A 238 -20.80 -24.12 13.32
C MET A 238 -21.27 -22.85 12.59
N PRO A 239 -22.26 -22.95 11.69
CA PRO A 239 -22.74 -21.80 10.93
C PRO A 239 -23.71 -20.94 11.75
N ILE A 240 -23.40 -19.65 11.86
CA ILE A 240 -24.09 -18.64 12.64
C ILE A 240 -24.49 -17.51 11.70
N PHE A 241 -25.79 -17.28 11.54
CA PHE A 241 -26.26 -16.10 10.80
C PHE A 241 -26.39 -14.91 11.75
N VAL A 242 -26.07 -13.71 11.26
CA VAL A 242 -26.18 -12.45 12.00
C VAL A 242 -26.71 -11.34 11.10
N ASN A 243 -27.57 -10.47 11.62
CA ASN A 243 -27.96 -9.26 10.90
C ASN A 243 -26.77 -8.30 10.75
N SER A 244 -26.06 -8.06 11.86
CA SER A 244 -24.85 -7.25 11.91
C SER A 244 -23.99 -7.69 13.09
N LEU A 245 -22.67 -7.72 12.90
CA LEU A 245 -21.71 -7.98 13.99
C LEU A 245 -21.65 -6.86 15.03
N LYS A 246 -22.25 -5.69 14.73
CA LYS A 246 -22.35 -4.55 15.67
C LYS A 246 -23.54 -4.66 16.62
N GLU A 247 -24.47 -5.58 16.39
CA GLU A 247 -25.63 -5.77 17.25
C GLU A 247 -25.27 -6.57 18.50
N ALA A 248 -25.68 -6.08 19.67
CA ALA A 248 -25.42 -6.75 20.95
C ALA A 248 -25.93 -8.20 20.96
N VAL A 249 -27.13 -8.45 20.44
CA VAL A 249 -27.73 -9.79 20.38
C VAL A 249 -26.86 -10.77 19.57
N ALA A 250 -26.31 -10.32 18.44
CA ALA A 250 -25.41 -11.14 17.62
C ALA A 250 -24.07 -11.39 18.34
N ALA A 251 -23.52 -10.35 18.96
CA ALA A 251 -22.28 -10.44 19.72
C ALA A 251 -22.39 -11.39 20.92
N ASP A 252 -23.45 -11.26 21.72
CA ASP A 252 -23.72 -12.08 22.89
C ASP A 252 -23.93 -13.55 22.53
N LEU A 253 -24.65 -13.82 21.43
CA LEU A 253 -24.83 -15.17 20.92
C LEU A 253 -23.49 -15.79 20.51
N ILE A 254 -22.69 -15.10 19.71
CA ILE A 254 -21.38 -15.61 19.26
C ILE A 254 -20.49 -15.90 20.47
N ARG A 255 -20.40 -14.96 21.43
CA ARG A 255 -19.60 -15.15 22.65
C ARG A 255 -20.08 -16.33 23.48
N SER A 256 -21.39 -16.50 23.62
CA SER A 256 -21.96 -17.63 24.38
C SER A 256 -21.63 -18.96 23.71
N LEU A 257 -21.83 -19.05 22.38
CA LEU A 257 -21.49 -20.25 21.60
C LEU A 257 -20.00 -20.55 21.67
N TYR A 258 -19.14 -19.53 21.60
CA TYR A 258 -17.69 -19.70 21.60
C TYR A 258 -17.17 -20.07 22.99
N ALA A 259 -17.77 -19.56 24.06
CA ALA A 259 -17.47 -19.98 25.42
C ALA A 259 -17.83 -21.46 25.65
N GLU A 260 -18.91 -21.95 25.06
CA GLU A 260 -19.35 -23.35 25.19
C GLU A 260 -18.54 -24.31 24.30
N THR A 261 -18.19 -23.89 23.08
CA THR A 261 -17.59 -24.79 22.07
C THR A 261 -16.09 -24.61 21.86
N SER A 262 -15.52 -23.48 22.29
CA SER A 262 -14.10 -23.12 22.12
C SER A 262 -13.56 -23.39 20.70
N PRO A 263 -14.09 -22.72 19.66
CA PRO A 263 -13.66 -22.95 18.29
C PRO A 263 -12.16 -22.71 18.12
N ASP A 264 -11.55 -23.44 17.18
CA ASP A 264 -10.14 -23.28 16.84
C ASP A 264 -9.93 -22.30 15.68
N ILE A 265 -11.00 -21.91 14.99
CA ILE A 265 -10.98 -20.98 13.87
C ILE A 265 -12.38 -20.42 13.56
N THR A 266 -12.41 -19.20 13.02
CA THR A 266 -13.62 -18.59 12.46
C THR A 266 -13.45 -18.24 11.00
N LEU A 267 -14.43 -18.60 10.18
CA LEU A 267 -14.62 -18.17 8.81
C LEU A 267 -15.73 -17.12 8.79
N ASN A 268 -15.38 -15.86 8.56
CA ASN A 268 -16.32 -14.76 8.56
C ASN A 268 -16.64 -14.31 7.12
N CYS A 269 -17.89 -14.53 6.72
CA CYS A 269 -18.48 -14.15 5.44
C CYS A 269 -19.19 -12.78 5.48
N THR A 270 -19.06 -12.03 6.58
CA THR A 270 -19.59 -10.66 6.68
C THR A 270 -18.56 -9.63 6.21
N GLY A 271 -19.01 -8.61 5.50
CA GLY A 271 -18.19 -7.42 5.16
C GLY A 271 -18.13 -6.41 6.29
N PHE A 272 -17.36 -5.34 6.07
CA PHE A 272 -17.11 -4.22 6.99
C PHE A 272 -16.30 -4.55 8.24
N ALA A 273 -15.69 -3.49 8.78
CA ALA A 273 -15.05 -3.49 10.10
C ALA A 273 -16.10 -3.32 11.19
N ILE A 274 -15.86 -3.97 12.32
CA ILE A 274 -16.54 -3.68 13.58
C ILE A 274 -15.84 -2.47 14.21
N SER A 275 -14.52 -2.44 14.10
CA SER A 275 -13.63 -1.43 14.63
C SER A 275 -13.73 -0.11 13.89
N GLN A 276 -13.44 0.96 14.63
CA GLN A 276 -13.21 2.29 14.05
C GLN A 276 -11.71 2.56 13.93
N PRO A 277 -11.24 3.15 12.83
CA PRO A 277 -9.85 3.57 12.71
C PRO A 277 -9.41 4.43 13.91
N GLY A 278 -8.27 4.09 14.52
CA GLY A 278 -7.69 4.87 15.63
C GLY A 278 -8.31 4.62 17.02
N ALA A 279 -9.29 3.74 17.15
CA ALA A 279 -9.80 3.34 18.46
C ALA A 279 -8.80 2.44 19.19
N VAL A 280 -8.39 2.84 20.41
CA VAL A 280 -7.35 2.13 21.20
C VAL A 280 -7.87 0.82 21.82
N ASN A 281 -9.18 0.71 22.06
CA ASN A 281 -9.85 -0.49 22.56
C ASN A 281 -11.22 -0.61 21.89
N PHE A 282 -11.37 -1.58 20.99
CA PHE A 282 -12.67 -1.94 20.44
C PHE A 282 -12.98 -3.39 20.79
N SER A 283 -14.24 -3.67 21.04
CA SER A 283 -14.70 -5.00 21.41
C SER A 283 -15.39 -5.65 20.21
N THR A 284 -14.97 -6.85 19.85
CA THR A 284 -15.57 -7.65 18.77
C THR A 284 -16.43 -8.79 19.32
N PRO A 285 -17.40 -9.32 18.55
CA PRO A 285 -18.09 -10.57 18.87
C PRO A 285 -17.17 -11.77 19.08
N PHE A 286 -15.94 -11.71 18.56
CA PHE A 286 -14.93 -12.76 18.67
C PHE A 286 -14.01 -12.57 19.88
N ASP A 287 -14.22 -11.54 20.70
CA ASP A 287 -13.41 -11.31 21.90
C ASP A 287 -13.50 -12.50 22.85
N GLY A 288 -12.36 -12.87 23.43
CA GLY A 288 -12.20 -14.08 24.25
C GLY A 288 -11.84 -15.33 23.44
N ALA A 289 -11.99 -15.28 22.11
CA ALA A 289 -11.59 -16.35 21.21
C ALA A 289 -10.16 -16.10 20.70
N ASP A 290 -9.18 -16.77 21.29
CA ASP A 290 -7.76 -16.56 20.98
C ASP A 290 -7.31 -17.33 19.72
N HIS A 291 -8.07 -17.26 18.62
CA HIS A 291 -7.84 -18.03 17.39
C HIS A 291 -7.93 -17.17 16.12
N PRO A 292 -7.41 -17.63 14.96
CA PRO A 292 -7.48 -16.90 13.71
C PRO A 292 -8.91 -16.65 13.23
N VAL A 293 -9.14 -15.50 12.61
CA VAL A 293 -10.40 -15.16 11.93
C VAL A 293 -10.09 -14.95 10.45
N LEU A 294 -10.62 -15.82 9.60
CA LEU A 294 -10.48 -15.77 8.15
C LEU A 294 -11.59 -14.92 7.54
N GLN A 295 -11.24 -13.91 6.75
CA GLN A 295 -12.20 -13.16 5.95
C GLN A 295 -12.50 -13.94 4.66
N VAL A 296 -13.73 -14.42 4.53
CA VAL A 296 -14.21 -15.21 3.39
C VAL A 296 -15.13 -14.32 2.55
N MET A 297 -14.79 -14.09 1.29
CA MET A 297 -15.43 -13.04 0.50
C MET A 297 -16.55 -13.62 -0.38
N LEU A 298 -17.67 -12.91 -0.48
CA LEU A 298 -18.78 -13.23 -1.37
C LEU A 298 -18.88 -12.08 -2.38
N SER A 299 -18.29 -12.26 -3.56
CA SER A 299 -18.16 -11.18 -4.54
C SER A 299 -19.52 -10.70 -5.04
N SER A 300 -19.65 -9.38 -5.21
CA SER A 300 -20.81 -8.77 -5.83
C SER A 300 -20.73 -8.71 -7.35
N GLU A 301 -19.57 -9.08 -7.93
CA GLU A 301 -19.34 -9.17 -9.38
C GLU A 301 -19.66 -10.56 -9.92
N SER A 302 -19.73 -10.67 -11.25
CA SER A 302 -19.88 -11.97 -11.91
C SER A 302 -18.59 -12.76 -12.03
N GLU A 303 -18.71 -14.09 -12.10
CA GLU A 303 -17.55 -14.96 -12.27
C GLU A 303 -16.83 -14.67 -13.59
N ALA A 304 -17.57 -14.42 -14.67
CA ALA A 304 -17.01 -14.09 -15.98
C ALA A 304 -16.17 -12.79 -15.95
N GLN A 305 -16.64 -11.76 -15.25
CA GLN A 305 -15.87 -10.54 -15.02
C GLN A 305 -14.62 -10.83 -14.19
N TRP A 306 -14.73 -11.64 -13.13
CA TRP A 306 -13.57 -12.00 -12.32
C TRP A 306 -12.53 -12.80 -13.11
N GLN A 307 -12.92 -13.79 -13.91
CA GLN A 307 -11.98 -14.61 -14.66
C GLN A 307 -11.16 -13.77 -15.65
N THR A 308 -11.81 -12.85 -16.37
CA THR A 308 -11.18 -11.98 -17.37
C THR A 308 -10.41 -10.80 -16.77
N SER A 309 -10.77 -10.36 -15.56
CA SER A 309 -10.13 -9.24 -14.87
C SER A 309 -8.90 -9.66 -14.06
N LEU A 310 -7.79 -8.94 -14.20
CA LEU A 310 -6.62 -9.10 -13.33
C LEU A 310 -6.76 -8.38 -11.99
N ARG A 311 -7.80 -7.57 -11.79
CA ARG A 311 -8.03 -6.81 -10.56
C ARG A 311 -8.49 -7.68 -9.39
N GLY A 312 -9.24 -8.75 -9.67
CA GLY A 312 -9.76 -9.66 -8.66
C GLY A 312 -11.13 -9.27 -8.08
N LEU A 313 -11.28 -8.05 -7.52
CA LEU A 313 -12.57 -7.55 -7.04
C LEU A 313 -12.85 -6.11 -7.49
N SER A 314 -14.13 -5.77 -7.52
CA SER A 314 -14.64 -4.40 -7.67
C SER A 314 -14.06 -3.45 -6.61
N PRO A 315 -14.02 -2.12 -6.86
CA PRO A 315 -13.58 -1.14 -5.84
C PRO A 315 -14.42 -1.21 -4.57
N ARG A 316 -15.73 -1.48 -4.73
CA ARG A 316 -16.66 -1.63 -3.62
C ARG A 316 -16.32 -2.84 -2.76
N ASP A 317 -16.10 -4.00 -3.38
CA ASP A 317 -15.78 -5.24 -2.66
C ASP A 317 -14.39 -5.19 -2.03
N LEU A 318 -13.40 -4.58 -2.68
CA LEU A 318 -12.10 -4.31 -2.08
C LEU A 318 -12.24 -3.51 -0.77
N ALA A 319 -13.02 -2.42 -0.79
CA ALA A 319 -13.22 -1.62 0.42
C ALA A 319 -13.98 -2.40 1.51
N MET A 320 -15.09 -3.02 1.15
CA MET A 320 -16.02 -3.66 2.10
C MET A 320 -15.52 -5.00 2.62
N GLN A 321 -14.84 -5.79 1.81
CA GLN A 321 -14.50 -7.18 2.12
C GLN A 321 -13.00 -7.41 2.35
N VAL A 322 -12.15 -6.39 2.10
CA VAL A 322 -10.71 -6.48 2.33
C VAL A 322 -10.21 -5.36 3.23
N ALA A 323 -10.19 -4.11 2.75
CA ALA A 323 -9.55 -3.00 3.47
C ALA A 323 -10.18 -2.73 4.85
N LEU A 324 -11.52 -2.75 4.96
CA LEU A 324 -12.20 -2.59 6.24
C LEU A 324 -12.00 -3.81 7.16
N PRO A 325 -12.22 -5.05 6.72
CA PRO A 325 -11.89 -6.24 7.51
C PRO A 325 -10.44 -6.35 8.03
N GLU A 326 -9.46 -5.74 7.35
CA GLU A 326 -8.08 -5.66 7.86
C GLU A 326 -8.01 -4.94 9.22
N LEU A 327 -8.89 -3.96 9.49
CA LEU A 327 -8.93 -3.23 10.78
C LEU A 327 -9.28 -4.14 11.96
N ASP A 328 -10.03 -5.21 11.70
CA ASP A 328 -10.41 -6.20 12.70
C ASP A 328 -9.35 -7.31 12.84
N GLY A 329 -8.21 -7.20 12.13
CA GLY A 329 -7.13 -8.19 12.16
C GLY A 329 -7.45 -9.49 11.42
N ARG A 330 -8.50 -9.50 10.59
CA ARG A 330 -8.91 -10.70 9.84
C ARG A 330 -7.88 -11.06 8.77
N ILE A 331 -7.65 -12.35 8.59
CA ILE A 331 -6.73 -12.90 7.59
C ILE A 331 -7.47 -12.97 6.25
N ILE A 332 -6.96 -12.29 5.23
CA ILE A 332 -7.59 -12.25 3.91
C ILE A 332 -7.39 -13.59 3.19
N THR A 333 -8.49 -14.18 2.71
CA THR A 333 -8.47 -15.49 2.03
C THR A 333 -8.82 -15.37 0.55
N ARG A 334 -9.94 -15.96 0.11
CA ARG A 334 -10.45 -15.93 -1.26
C ARG A 334 -11.89 -15.46 -1.29
N ALA A 335 -12.28 -14.94 -2.45
CA ALA A 335 -13.69 -14.92 -2.80
C ALA A 335 -14.09 -16.36 -3.12
N ILE A 336 -15.13 -16.86 -2.47
CA ILE A 336 -15.60 -18.23 -2.65
C ILE A 336 -16.83 -18.30 -3.55
N SER A 337 -17.49 -17.17 -3.80
CA SER A 337 -18.69 -17.11 -4.62
C SER A 337 -18.77 -15.80 -5.40
N TRP A 338 -19.42 -15.87 -6.56
CA TRP A 338 -19.68 -14.74 -7.44
C TRP A 338 -21.16 -14.69 -7.82
N LYS A 339 -21.64 -13.51 -8.17
CA LYS A 339 -22.98 -13.35 -8.73
C LYS A 339 -23.04 -14.05 -10.08
N SER A 340 -23.80 -15.12 -10.18
CA SER A 340 -24.13 -15.72 -11.46
C SER A 340 -25.55 -15.35 -11.84
N ALA A 341 -25.79 -15.06 -13.12
CA ALA A 341 -27.12 -15.10 -13.70
C ALA A 341 -27.57 -16.56 -13.67
N ALA A 342 -28.01 -17.01 -12.49
CA ALA A 342 -28.23 -18.41 -12.18
C ALA A 342 -29.27 -19.01 -13.12
N ARG A 343 -30.29 -18.20 -13.50
CA ARG A 343 -31.27 -18.48 -14.54
C ARG A 343 -32.01 -17.22 -14.96
N TYR A 344 -32.46 -17.16 -16.22
CA TYR A 344 -33.57 -16.30 -16.59
C TYR A 344 -34.87 -17.01 -16.22
N ASP A 345 -35.71 -16.38 -15.41
CA ASP A 345 -36.97 -16.95 -14.96
C ASP A 345 -38.10 -16.49 -15.88
N GLU A 346 -38.55 -17.37 -16.79
CA GLU A 346 -39.56 -17.04 -17.82
C GLU A 346 -40.89 -16.55 -17.23
N ALA A 347 -41.26 -17.02 -16.03
CA ALA A 347 -42.51 -16.64 -15.39
C ALA A 347 -42.48 -15.19 -14.89
N THR A 348 -41.34 -14.76 -14.34
CA THR A 348 -41.14 -13.40 -13.81
C THR A 348 -40.40 -12.46 -14.77
N GLN A 349 -39.90 -12.99 -15.89
CA GLN A 349 -39.05 -12.33 -16.88
C GLN A 349 -37.86 -11.58 -16.27
N CYS A 350 -37.33 -12.15 -15.19
CA CYS A 350 -36.26 -11.58 -14.41
C CYS A 350 -35.04 -12.48 -14.47
N THR A 351 -33.87 -11.88 -14.69
CA THR A 351 -32.60 -12.60 -14.50
C THR A 351 -32.36 -12.76 -13.02
N ILE A 352 -32.48 -13.99 -12.52
CA ILE A 352 -32.25 -14.29 -11.12
C ILE A 352 -30.75 -14.38 -10.86
N VAL A 353 -30.26 -13.43 -10.08
CA VAL A 353 -28.85 -13.34 -9.72
C VAL A 353 -28.66 -13.85 -8.31
N ALA A 354 -27.83 -14.88 -8.15
CA ALA A 354 -27.51 -15.48 -6.86
C ALA A 354 -26.01 -15.74 -6.74
N PRO A 355 -25.44 -15.65 -5.52
CA PRO A 355 -24.06 -16.03 -5.29
C PRO A 355 -23.90 -17.55 -5.49
N GLN A 356 -23.06 -17.96 -6.43
CA GLN A 356 -22.72 -19.36 -6.69
C GLN A 356 -21.32 -19.66 -6.18
N PRO A 357 -21.11 -20.73 -5.40
CA PRO A 357 -19.78 -21.12 -4.96
C PRO A 357 -18.91 -21.59 -6.12
N VAL A 358 -17.62 -21.32 -6.04
CA VAL A 358 -16.59 -21.89 -6.92
C VAL A 358 -15.78 -22.88 -6.10
N GLU A 359 -15.78 -24.14 -6.55
CA GLU A 359 -15.31 -25.30 -5.77
C GLU A 359 -13.86 -25.17 -5.30
N ASP A 360 -12.94 -24.79 -6.19
CA ASP A 360 -11.52 -24.69 -5.87
C ASP A 360 -11.21 -23.54 -4.87
N ARG A 361 -12.01 -22.47 -4.90
CA ARG A 361 -11.90 -21.34 -3.97
C ARG A 361 -12.41 -21.70 -2.58
N VAL A 362 -13.53 -22.42 -2.51
CA VAL A 362 -14.05 -23.01 -1.28
C VAL A 362 -13.02 -23.98 -0.70
N ALA A 363 -12.46 -24.86 -1.53
CA ALA A 363 -11.44 -25.82 -1.13
C ALA A 363 -10.20 -25.13 -0.54
N PHE A 364 -9.63 -24.15 -1.24
CA PHE A 364 -8.48 -23.39 -0.75
C PHE A 364 -8.73 -22.76 0.63
N THR A 365 -9.89 -22.12 0.80
CA THR A 365 -10.26 -21.45 2.06
C THR A 365 -10.39 -22.45 3.21
N CYS A 366 -11.00 -23.62 2.94
CA CYS A 366 -11.16 -24.68 3.94
C CYS A 366 -9.84 -25.40 4.24
N ASP A 367 -8.95 -25.58 3.26
CA ASP A 367 -7.59 -26.10 3.47
C ASP A 367 -6.77 -25.15 4.35
N LEU A 368 -6.87 -23.84 4.11
CA LEU A 368 -6.19 -22.84 4.93
C LEU A 368 -6.72 -22.88 6.36
N ALA A 369 -8.04 -23.01 6.53
CA ALA A 369 -8.64 -23.15 7.85
C ALA A 369 -8.12 -24.41 8.58
N ALA A 370 -8.11 -25.56 7.90
CA ALA A 370 -7.59 -26.81 8.44
C ALA A 370 -6.10 -26.71 8.82
N ASN A 371 -5.28 -26.00 8.03
CA ASN A 371 -3.87 -25.82 8.33
C ASN A 371 -3.62 -24.90 9.53
N TRP A 372 -4.44 -23.86 9.73
CA TRP A 372 -4.40 -23.05 10.97
C TRP A 372 -4.81 -23.86 12.20
N VAL A 373 -5.85 -24.68 12.10
CA VAL A 373 -6.28 -25.58 13.18
C VAL A 373 -5.17 -26.60 13.48
N LYS A 374 -4.54 -27.17 12.44
CA LYS A 374 -3.39 -28.07 12.59
C LYS A 374 -2.24 -27.36 13.32
N LEU A 375 -1.86 -26.16 12.89
CA LEU A 375 -0.80 -25.37 13.53
C LEU A 375 -1.05 -25.18 15.02
N ARG A 376 -2.28 -24.80 15.38
CA ARG A 376 -2.73 -24.55 16.75
C ARG A 376 -2.70 -25.80 17.62
N ARG A 377 -3.14 -26.95 17.08
CA ARG A 377 -3.24 -28.22 17.82
C ARG A 377 -1.91 -28.98 17.89
N THR A 378 -0.96 -28.72 16.99
CA THR A 378 0.39 -29.29 17.06
C THR A 378 1.16 -28.64 18.22
N THR A 379 1.74 -29.47 19.09
CA THR A 379 2.54 -29.00 20.22
C THR A 379 3.84 -28.34 19.74
N ALA A 380 4.37 -27.37 20.49
CA ALA A 380 5.57 -26.62 20.10
C ALA A 380 6.79 -27.51 19.74
N PRO A 381 7.11 -28.60 20.49
CA PRO A 381 8.23 -29.49 20.13
C PRO A 381 8.09 -30.18 18.78
N ASP A 382 6.86 -30.46 18.32
CA ASP A 382 6.56 -31.17 17.07
C ASP A 382 6.24 -30.23 15.90
N ARG A 383 6.27 -28.92 16.14
CA ARG A 383 5.85 -27.93 15.16
C ARG A 383 6.95 -27.63 14.15
N HIS A 384 6.72 -28.09 12.92
CA HIS A 384 7.55 -27.75 11.76
C HIS A 384 7.39 -26.29 11.33
N VAL A 385 8.45 -25.49 11.43
CA VAL A 385 8.48 -24.06 11.07
C VAL A 385 9.54 -23.83 9.98
N ALA A 386 9.20 -23.09 8.93
CA ALA A 386 10.18 -22.67 7.93
C ALA A 386 10.40 -21.15 8.02
N LEU A 387 11.65 -20.72 8.20
CA LEU A 387 12.05 -19.31 8.20
C LEU A 387 12.74 -18.99 6.87
N ILE A 388 12.26 -18.00 6.13
CA ILE A 388 12.69 -17.70 4.77
C ILE A 388 13.27 -16.30 4.70
N LEU A 389 14.52 -16.20 4.24
CA LEU A 389 15.23 -14.94 4.00
C LEU A 389 15.09 -14.54 2.52
N ALA A 390 14.82 -13.26 2.27
CA ALA A 390 14.71 -12.74 0.92
C ALA A 390 16.06 -12.81 0.16
N ASN A 391 16.00 -13.12 -1.13
CA ASN A 391 17.16 -13.25 -2.00
C ASN A 391 17.05 -12.29 -3.19
N TYR A 392 16.98 -11.00 -2.88
CA TYR A 392 16.82 -9.96 -3.87
C TYR A 392 17.59 -8.69 -3.43
N PRO A 393 18.56 -8.24 -4.24
CA PRO A 393 19.05 -8.85 -5.49
C PRO A 393 19.83 -10.15 -5.24
N ASN A 394 19.98 -10.99 -6.27
CA ASN A 394 20.56 -12.33 -6.17
C ASN A 394 22.10 -12.30 -6.13
N ARG A 395 22.69 -11.66 -5.12
CA ARG A 395 24.14 -11.62 -4.87
C ARG A 395 24.46 -12.08 -3.46
N ASP A 396 25.58 -12.78 -3.30
CA ASP A 396 25.99 -13.36 -2.01
C ASP A 396 26.26 -12.30 -0.93
N GLY A 397 26.66 -11.08 -1.30
CA GLY A 397 26.79 -9.95 -0.37
C GLY A 397 25.45 -9.32 0.03
N ARG A 398 24.36 -9.70 -0.65
CA ARG A 398 23.03 -9.06 -0.57
C ARG A 398 21.87 -10.03 -0.25
N ILE A 399 22.14 -11.12 0.45
CA ILE A 399 21.09 -12.04 0.93
C ILE A 399 20.46 -11.50 2.22
N GLY A 400 19.19 -11.81 2.47
CA GLY A 400 18.48 -11.35 3.67
C GLY A 400 18.05 -9.90 3.57
N ASN A 401 17.61 -9.46 2.38
CA ASN A 401 17.08 -8.11 2.22
C ASN A 401 15.90 -7.88 3.17
N GLY A 402 15.87 -6.69 3.75
CA GLY A 402 15.05 -6.29 4.88
C GLY A 402 15.27 -4.80 5.11
N VAL A 403 14.45 -3.94 4.51
CA VAL A 403 14.64 -2.48 4.61
C VAL A 403 14.63 -2.06 6.07
N GLY A 404 15.74 -1.47 6.54
CA GLY A 404 15.89 -1.04 7.93
C GLY A 404 15.93 -2.16 8.98
N LEU A 405 16.06 -3.42 8.57
CA LEU A 405 16.05 -4.58 9.47
C LEU A 405 17.33 -5.41 9.33
N ASP A 406 17.95 -5.71 10.47
CA ASP A 406 18.98 -6.75 10.57
C ASP A 406 18.32 -8.13 10.57
N THR A 407 18.02 -8.64 9.37
CA THR A 407 17.30 -9.91 9.20
C THR A 407 18.06 -11.12 9.77
N PRO A 408 19.40 -11.24 9.66
CA PRO A 408 20.10 -12.35 10.30
C PRO A 408 20.03 -12.27 11.82
N ALA A 409 20.29 -11.10 12.44
CA ALA A 409 20.21 -10.97 13.90
C ALA A 409 18.78 -11.17 14.41
N GLY A 410 17.78 -10.60 13.74
CA GLY A 410 16.36 -10.79 14.08
C GLY A 410 15.93 -12.26 14.00
N THR A 411 16.44 -13.01 13.01
CA THR A 411 16.20 -14.46 12.89
C THR A 411 16.77 -15.22 14.09
N ILE A 412 17.97 -14.84 14.57
CA ILE A 412 18.55 -15.44 15.77
C ILE A 412 17.71 -15.15 17.02
N GLU A 413 17.20 -13.94 17.19
CA GLU A 413 16.33 -13.61 18.33
C GLU A 413 15.02 -14.42 18.29
N VAL A 414 14.42 -14.60 17.11
CA VAL A 414 13.24 -15.48 16.93
C VAL A 414 13.58 -16.93 17.30
N LEU A 415 14.70 -17.48 16.83
CA LEU A 415 15.11 -18.85 17.15
C LEU A 415 15.35 -19.05 18.64
N ARG A 416 15.97 -18.08 19.32
CA ARG A 416 16.18 -18.11 20.78
C ARG A 416 14.86 -18.05 21.53
N ALA A 417 13.94 -17.18 21.10
CA ALA A 417 12.61 -17.09 21.68
C ALA A 417 11.81 -18.39 21.49
N MET A 418 11.86 -18.99 20.29
CA MET A 418 11.25 -20.29 20.00
C MET A 418 11.83 -21.39 20.90
N LYS A 419 13.16 -21.46 21.07
CA LYS A 419 13.78 -22.42 21.98
C LYS A 419 13.33 -22.20 23.43
N GLY A 420 13.25 -20.95 23.88
CA GLY A 420 12.75 -20.59 25.20
C GLY A 420 11.28 -20.98 25.42
N ALA A 421 10.47 -20.95 24.35
CA ALA A 421 9.07 -21.38 24.35
C ALA A 421 8.88 -22.90 24.15
N GLY A 422 9.96 -23.69 24.06
CA GLY A 422 9.91 -25.15 23.99
C GLY A 422 9.74 -25.73 22.58
N TYR A 423 9.96 -24.95 21.53
CA TYR A 423 9.97 -25.46 20.15
C TYR A 423 11.17 -26.37 19.93
N GLY A 424 11.05 -27.33 19.02
CA GLY A 424 12.09 -28.30 18.67
C GLY A 424 13.28 -27.72 17.89
N VAL A 425 13.89 -26.64 18.38
CA VAL A 425 15.03 -25.94 17.75
C VAL A 425 16.36 -26.45 18.30
N ALA A 426 17.25 -26.90 17.42
CA ALA A 426 18.59 -27.40 17.74
C ALA A 426 19.67 -26.57 17.01
N ASP A 427 20.92 -26.63 17.49
CA ASP A 427 22.11 -26.05 16.83
C ASP A 427 21.96 -24.59 16.34
N ILE A 428 21.29 -23.75 17.13
CA ILE A 428 21.09 -22.32 16.82
C ILE A 428 22.47 -21.65 16.66
N PRO A 429 22.74 -20.96 15.54
CA PRO A 429 23.98 -20.21 15.37
C PRO A 429 24.14 -19.14 16.47
N GLN A 430 25.38 -18.83 16.82
CA GLN A 430 25.70 -17.88 17.89
C GLN A 430 25.12 -16.49 17.61
N ASP A 431 25.20 -16.04 16.36
CA ASP A 431 24.79 -14.72 15.89
C ASP A 431 24.41 -14.74 14.40
N GLY A 432 24.00 -13.58 13.88
CA GLY A 432 23.58 -13.42 12.48
C GLY A 432 24.72 -13.68 11.48
N GLU A 433 25.96 -13.40 11.86
CA GLU A 433 27.13 -13.65 11.00
C GLU A 433 27.36 -15.16 10.84
N GLN A 434 27.35 -15.93 11.93
CA GLN A 434 27.49 -17.38 11.84
C GLN A 434 26.32 -18.00 11.06
N LEU A 435 25.10 -17.46 11.20
CA LEU A 435 23.95 -17.88 10.39
C LEU A 435 24.22 -17.69 8.89
N MET A 436 24.64 -16.49 8.48
CA MET A 436 24.92 -16.20 7.08
C MET A 436 26.08 -17.01 6.53
N ASN A 437 27.16 -17.20 7.30
CA ASN A 437 28.28 -18.05 6.90
C ASN A 437 27.85 -19.49 6.61
N ARG A 438 26.95 -20.07 7.43
CA ARG A 438 26.40 -21.42 7.20
C ARG A 438 25.51 -21.48 5.97
N LEU A 439 24.68 -20.46 5.72
CA LEU A 439 23.80 -20.39 4.55
C LEU A 439 24.60 -20.20 3.25
N LEU A 440 25.60 -19.31 3.25
CA LEU A 440 26.46 -19.02 2.11
C LEU A 440 27.42 -20.17 1.76
N ALA A 441 27.78 -21.01 2.74
CA ALA A 441 28.56 -22.22 2.49
C ALA A 441 27.83 -23.23 1.57
N ARG A 442 26.49 -23.12 1.43
CA ARG A 442 25.64 -23.93 0.54
C ARG A 442 26.02 -25.43 0.52
N PRO A 443 25.97 -26.13 1.68
CA PRO A 443 26.37 -27.53 1.73
C PRO A 443 25.49 -28.38 0.81
N ALA A 444 26.08 -28.96 -0.23
CA ALA A 444 25.35 -29.67 -1.29
C ALA A 444 24.68 -30.96 -0.79
N GLY A 445 23.49 -31.24 -1.31
CA GLY A 445 22.84 -32.55 -1.22
C GLY A 445 22.09 -32.85 0.09
N ALA A 446 22.03 -31.92 1.04
CA ALA A 446 21.36 -32.13 2.32
C ALA A 446 19.83 -32.11 2.20
N PHE A 447 19.27 -31.25 1.33
CA PHE A 447 17.84 -31.09 1.13
C PHE A 447 17.50 -31.26 -0.35
N ARG A 448 16.90 -32.40 -0.70
CA ARG A 448 16.65 -32.75 -2.11
C ARG A 448 15.20 -33.11 -2.34
N LEU A 449 14.61 -32.56 -3.40
CA LEU A 449 13.31 -32.98 -3.93
C LEU A 449 13.53 -33.79 -5.19
N THR A 450 13.15 -35.08 -5.19
CA THR A 450 13.38 -35.94 -6.36
C THR A 450 12.62 -35.42 -7.59
N GLY A 451 13.15 -35.65 -8.79
CA GLY A 451 12.45 -35.29 -10.02
C GLY A 451 11.06 -35.92 -10.12
N ALA A 452 10.86 -37.11 -9.56
CA ALA A 452 9.56 -37.79 -9.51
C ALA A 452 8.57 -37.08 -8.56
N ASP A 453 9.01 -36.70 -7.36
CA ASP A 453 8.17 -35.98 -6.40
C ASP A 453 7.82 -34.58 -6.92
N TYR A 454 8.78 -33.91 -7.55
CA TYR A 454 8.54 -32.63 -8.21
C TYR A 454 7.54 -32.78 -9.36
N ALA A 455 7.67 -33.79 -10.22
CA ALA A 455 6.73 -34.03 -11.30
C ALA A 455 5.31 -34.30 -10.77
N ALA A 456 5.18 -35.04 -9.66
CA ALA A 456 3.90 -35.29 -8.99
C ALA A 456 3.31 -34.03 -8.33
N PHE A 457 4.13 -33.03 -8.00
CA PHE A 457 3.64 -31.71 -7.59
C PHE A 457 3.23 -30.87 -8.79
N PHE A 458 4.12 -30.74 -9.77
CA PHE A 458 3.95 -29.89 -10.93
C PHE A 458 2.73 -30.29 -11.76
N SER A 459 2.41 -31.59 -11.85
CA SER A 459 1.23 -32.10 -12.54
C SER A 459 -0.11 -31.71 -11.90
N THR A 460 -0.11 -31.26 -10.63
CA THR A 460 -1.32 -30.77 -9.95
C THR A 460 -1.64 -29.30 -10.26
N LEU A 461 -0.71 -28.59 -10.91
CA LEU A 461 -0.90 -27.19 -11.28
C LEU A 461 -1.75 -27.06 -12.55
N PRO A 462 -2.35 -25.89 -12.83
CA PRO A 462 -3.08 -25.67 -14.08
C PRO A 462 -2.23 -25.94 -15.32
N ALA A 463 -2.83 -26.55 -16.36
CA ALA A 463 -2.11 -26.95 -17.57
C ALA A 463 -1.46 -25.76 -18.29
N ALA A 464 -2.13 -24.60 -18.31
CA ALA A 464 -1.59 -23.37 -18.88
C ALA A 464 -0.32 -22.90 -18.15
N MET A 465 -0.31 -23.00 -16.81
CA MET A 465 0.85 -22.67 -15.99
C MET A 465 2.01 -23.64 -16.26
N GLN A 466 1.73 -24.94 -16.31
CA GLN A 466 2.74 -25.95 -16.63
C GLN A 466 3.39 -25.68 -17.99
N ALA A 467 2.56 -25.41 -19.01
CA ALA A 467 3.02 -25.08 -20.35
C ALA A 467 3.87 -23.80 -20.36
N ALA A 468 3.42 -22.72 -19.71
CA ALA A 468 4.14 -21.45 -19.68
C ALA A 468 5.54 -21.61 -19.04
N VAL A 469 5.65 -22.35 -17.94
CA VAL A 469 6.93 -22.62 -17.27
C VAL A 469 7.84 -23.47 -18.16
N ILE A 470 7.33 -24.55 -18.77
CA ILE A 470 8.11 -25.40 -19.66
C ILE A 470 8.58 -24.64 -20.91
N THR A 471 7.70 -23.82 -21.51
CA THR A 471 8.05 -22.99 -22.67
C THR A 471 9.14 -21.99 -22.32
N ARG A 472 9.10 -21.40 -21.12
CA ARG A 472 10.08 -20.39 -20.71
C ARG A 472 11.42 -20.99 -20.27
N TRP A 473 11.40 -22.11 -19.56
CA TRP A 473 12.56 -22.63 -18.81
C TRP A 473 13.03 -24.02 -19.25
N GLY A 474 12.34 -24.67 -20.21
CA GLY A 474 12.67 -26.03 -20.65
C GLY A 474 12.08 -27.10 -19.74
N ALA A 475 12.74 -28.26 -19.68
CA ALA A 475 12.32 -29.35 -18.80
C ALA A 475 12.84 -29.12 -17.37
N PRO A 476 12.24 -29.76 -16.34
CA PRO A 476 12.71 -29.65 -14.95
C PRO A 476 14.20 -29.97 -14.74
N LYS A 477 14.76 -30.86 -15.56
CA LYS A 477 16.17 -31.25 -15.53
C LYS A 477 17.14 -30.18 -16.03
N ASP A 478 16.62 -29.16 -16.72
CA ASP A 478 17.40 -28.07 -17.30
C ASP A 478 17.57 -26.90 -16.29
N ASP A 479 16.93 -26.97 -15.13
CA ASP A 479 17.02 -25.97 -14.06
C ASP A 479 18.36 -26.01 -13.32
N LEU A 480 18.88 -24.85 -12.92
CA LEU A 480 20.18 -24.71 -12.24
C LEU A 480 20.27 -25.45 -10.90
N LEU A 481 19.15 -25.64 -10.20
CA LEU A 481 19.10 -26.39 -8.96
C LEU A 481 18.98 -27.90 -9.18
N TYR A 482 18.74 -28.38 -10.41
CA TYR A 482 18.57 -29.80 -10.69
C TYR A 482 19.92 -30.51 -10.88
N LYS A 483 20.26 -31.42 -9.97
CA LYS A 483 21.50 -32.21 -9.97
C LYS A 483 21.22 -33.66 -9.60
N ASP A 484 21.83 -34.60 -10.29
CA ASP A 484 21.77 -36.05 -10.00
C ASP A 484 20.34 -36.58 -9.75
N GLY A 485 19.38 -36.18 -10.60
CA GLY A 485 17.99 -36.66 -10.53
C GLY A 485 17.07 -35.97 -9.52
N ALA A 486 17.51 -34.88 -8.89
CA ALA A 486 16.72 -34.14 -7.89
C ALA A 486 17.09 -32.65 -7.87
N PHE A 487 16.20 -31.81 -7.33
CA PHE A 487 16.51 -30.42 -7.00
C PHE A 487 17.29 -30.35 -5.69
N ASP A 488 18.45 -29.69 -5.68
CA ASP A 488 19.25 -29.38 -4.49
C ASP A 488 18.82 -28.01 -3.95
N LEU A 489 18.25 -27.98 -2.75
CA LEU A 489 17.55 -26.81 -2.21
C LEU A 489 18.40 -26.07 -1.18
N PRO A 490 18.45 -24.72 -1.23
CA PRO A 490 19.25 -23.90 -0.30
C PRO A 490 18.57 -23.80 1.07
N LEU A 491 18.55 -24.91 1.80
CA LEU A 491 17.93 -25.06 3.11
C LEU A 491 18.96 -25.50 4.16
N MET A 492 18.70 -25.14 5.40
CA MET A 492 19.42 -25.58 6.60
C MET A 492 18.40 -26.07 7.63
N SER A 493 18.66 -27.18 8.32
CA SER A 493 17.80 -27.67 9.42
C SER A 493 18.42 -27.37 10.78
N LEU A 494 17.55 -26.99 11.70
CA LEU A 494 17.79 -26.74 13.11
C LEU A 494 16.79 -27.56 13.95
N GLY A 495 16.63 -28.85 13.63
CA GLY A 495 15.61 -29.71 14.23
C GLY A 495 14.27 -29.59 13.48
N GLN A 496 13.20 -29.21 14.17
CA GLN A 496 11.88 -28.95 13.57
C GLN A 496 11.76 -27.58 12.88
N VAL A 497 12.87 -26.83 12.81
CA VAL A 497 12.93 -25.56 12.10
C VAL A 497 13.85 -25.71 10.90
N VAL A 498 13.43 -25.20 9.75
CA VAL A 498 14.31 -25.02 8.59
C VAL A 498 14.48 -23.55 8.28
N ILE A 499 15.68 -23.16 7.84
CA ILE A 499 15.98 -21.82 7.35
C ILE A 499 16.33 -21.94 5.87
N GLY A 500 15.76 -21.07 5.05
CA GLY A 500 15.97 -21.09 3.61
C GLY A 500 16.22 -19.72 3.01
N ILE A 501 16.98 -19.69 1.92
CA ILE A 501 17.10 -18.52 1.06
C ILE A 501 16.02 -18.64 -0.02
N GLN A 502 15.15 -17.64 -0.14
CA GLN A 502 14.10 -17.65 -1.16
C GLN A 502 14.73 -17.78 -2.56
N PRO A 503 14.22 -18.64 -3.45
CA PRO A 503 14.73 -18.70 -4.81
C PRO A 503 14.54 -17.37 -5.57
N ALA A 504 15.48 -17.07 -6.47
CA ALA A 504 15.39 -15.90 -7.35
C ALA A 504 14.25 -16.06 -8.38
N ARG A 505 13.70 -14.95 -8.86
CA ARG A 505 12.55 -14.93 -9.78
C ARG A 505 12.88 -15.46 -11.19
N GLY A 506 14.15 -15.51 -11.57
CA GLY A 506 14.62 -16.02 -12.86
C GLY A 506 15.22 -14.96 -13.79
N TYR A 507 15.13 -13.67 -13.47
CA TYR A 507 15.72 -12.60 -14.30
C TYR A 507 17.23 -12.75 -14.51
N ASN A 508 17.93 -13.36 -13.56
CA ASN A 508 19.35 -13.65 -13.60
C ASN A 508 19.72 -14.91 -14.43
N VAL A 509 18.73 -15.76 -14.77
CA VAL A 509 18.98 -17.03 -15.48
C VAL A 509 19.15 -16.80 -16.97
N ASP A 510 18.32 -15.91 -17.54
CA ASP A 510 18.40 -15.50 -18.94
C ASP A 510 18.10 -13.99 -19.05
N PRO A 511 19.07 -13.12 -18.67
CA PRO A 511 18.83 -11.69 -18.56
C PRO A 511 18.40 -11.04 -19.86
N THR A 512 18.95 -11.48 -21.01
CA THR A 512 18.76 -10.85 -22.32
C THR A 512 17.33 -10.97 -22.85
N THR A 513 16.62 -12.05 -22.52
CA THR A 513 15.21 -12.22 -22.91
C THR A 513 14.25 -11.76 -21.82
N SER A 514 14.66 -11.84 -20.55
CA SER A 514 13.78 -11.56 -19.40
C SER A 514 13.48 -10.09 -19.16
N TYR A 515 14.38 -9.17 -19.57
CA TYR A 515 14.19 -7.76 -19.23
C TYR A 515 13.04 -7.08 -20.00
N HIS A 516 12.51 -7.72 -21.05
CA HIS A 516 11.29 -7.27 -21.75
C HIS A 516 10.01 -7.94 -21.23
N ASP A 517 10.12 -8.85 -20.26
CA ASP A 517 9.02 -9.68 -19.77
C ASP A 517 8.62 -9.27 -18.33
N PRO A 518 7.72 -8.28 -18.18
CA PRO A 518 7.24 -7.83 -16.87
C PRO A 518 6.48 -8.94 -16.11
N ASP A 519 5.95 -9.93 -16.82
CA ASP A 519 5.19 -11.05 -16.27
C ASP A 519 5.96 -12.38 -16.29
N LEU A 520 7.30 -12.31 -16.22
CA LEU A 520 8.19 -13.47 -16.16
C LEU A 520 7.71 -14.52 -15.15
N VAL A 521 7.49 -15.74 -15.62
CA VAL A 521 7.06 -16.90 -14.82
C VAL A 521 8.25 -17.48 -14.02
N PRO A 522 8.04 -18.06 -12.82
CA PRO A 522 9.13 -18.58 -12.00
C PRO A 522 9.78 -19.83 -12.63
N PRO A 523 11.09 -20.05 -12.41
CA PRO A 523 11.78 -21.28 -12.82
C PRO A 523 11.35 -22.48 -11.97
N HIS A 524 11.64 -23.70 -12.44
CA HIS A 524 11.25 -24.95 -11.79
C HIS A 524 11.80 -25.07 -10.35
N GLY A 525 13.02 -24.60 -10.10
CA GLY A 525 13.66 -24.58 -8.79
C GLY A 525 12.86 -23.77 -7.75
N TYR A 526 12.16 -22.72 -8.18
CA TYR A 526 11.28 -21.93 -7.30
C TYR A 526 10.08 -22.79 -6.83
N PHE A 527 9.44 -23.51 -7.74
CA PHE A 527 8.37 -24.43 -7.41
C PHE A 527 8.86 -25.59 -6.53
N ALA A 528 10.01 -26.16 -6.86
CA ALA A 528 10.60 -27.27 -6.12
C ALA A 528 10.87 -26.90 -4.65
N PHE A 529 11.38 -25.69 -4.39
CA PHE A 529 11.62 -25.18 -3.05
C PHE A 529 10.35 -25.19 -2.19
N TYR A 530 9.27 -24.56 -2.65
CA TYR A 530 8.02 -24.52 -1.87
C TYR A 530 7.27 -25.86 -1.88
N ALA A 531 7.40 -26.67 -2.94
CA ALA A 531 6.87 -28.03 -2.96
C ALA A 531 7.51 -28.90 -1.87
N TYR A 532 8.82 -28.79 -1.67
CA TYR A 532 9.52 -29.47 -0.58
C TYR A 532 9.02 -29.01 0.78
N LEU A 533 8.93 -27.70 1.01
CA LEU A 533 8.43 -27.14 2.27
C LEU A 533 7.00 -27.63 2.59
N ARG A 534 6.14 -27.70 1.58
CA ARG A 534 4.73 -28.12 1.71
C ARG A 534 4.56 -29.62 1.92
N ARG A 535 5.25 -30.45 1.14
CA ARG A 535 4.95 -31.89 1.03
C ARG A 535 5.92 -32.79 1.77
N GLN A 536 7.22 -32.47 1.77
CA GLN A 536 8.24 -33.33 2.38
C GLN A 536 8.63 -32.86 3.77
N PHE A 537 9.00 -31.59 3.92
CA PHE A 537 9.19 -31.00 5.25
C PHE A 537 7.86 -30.89 6.00
N GLY A 538 6.77 -30.62 5.29
CA GLY A 538 5.43 -30.55 5.88
C GLY A 538 5.27 -29.38 6.84
N ALA A 539 5.76 -28.20 6.44
CA ALA A 539 5.68 -26.98 7.24
C ALA A 539 4.25 -26.75 7.75
N HIS A 540 4.10 -26.50 9.05
CA HIS A 540 2.85 -26.04 9.63
C HIS A 540 2.65 -24.54 9.41
N VAL A 541 3.75 -23.79 9.30
CA VAL A 541 3.79 -22.35 9.10
C VAL A 541 5.09 -21.96 8.41
N ILE A 542 4.99 -20.98 7.51
CA ILE A 542 6.14 -20.33 6.88
C ILE A 542 6.23 -18.90 7.41
N VAL A 543 7.43 -18.49 7.78
CA VAL A 543 7.76 -17.12 8.20
C VAL A 543 8.71 -16.52 7.17
N HIS A 544 8.30 -15.46 6.48
CA HIS A 544 9.23 -14.66 5.69
C HIS A 544 9.80 -13.54 6.57
N MET A 545 11.12 -13.48 6.71
CA MET A 545 11.79 -12.57 7.65
C MET A 545 12.19 -11.26 6.97
N GLY A 546 11.39 -10.20 7.19
CA GLY A 546 11.69 -8.84 6.74
C GLY A 546 11.09 -8.49 5.38
N LYS A 547 10.75 -7.20 5.22
CA LYS A 547 10.30 -6.62 3.95
C LYS A 547 11.43 -6.67 2.91
N HIS A 548 11.24 -7.25 1.72
CA HIS A 548 10.18 -8.16 1.33
C HIS A 548 10.79 -9.27 0.47
N GLY A 549 10.17 -10.44 0.49
CA GLY A 549 10.38 -11.50 -0.48
C GLY A 549 9.79 -11.15 -1.84
N ASN A 550 9.91 -12.08 -2.79
CA ASN A 550 9.41 -11.89 -4.15
C ASN A 550 8.07 -12.62 -4.44
N LEU A 551 7.53 -13.41 -3.50
CA LEU A 551 6.42 -14.35 -3.73
C LEU A 551 5.06 -13.67 -3.92
N GLU A 552 4.81 -12.61 -3.18
CA GLU A 552 3.61 -11.79 -3.26
C GLU A 552 3.59 -10.91 -4.52
N TRP A 553 4.69 -10.87 -5.28
CA TRP A 553 4.87 -10.07 -6.50
C TRP A 553 4.84 -10.92 -7.78
N LEU A 554 4.75 -12.25 -7.68
CA LEU A 554 4.69 -13.12 -8.86
C LEU A 554 3.40 -12.84 -9.67
N PRO A 555 3.41 -12.96 -11.00
CA PRO A 555 2.25 -12.80 -11.88
C PRO A 555 0.95 -13.46 -11.40
N GLY A 556 -0.15 -12.76 -11.67
CA GLY A 556 -1.51 -13.19 -11.33
C GLY A 556 -2.39 -12.00 -11.00
N LYS A 557 -3.59 -12.28 -10.48
CA LYS A 557 -4.55 -11.25 -10.05
C LYS A 557 -4.00 -10.43 -8.88
N SER A 558 -4.45 -9.19 -8.74
CA SER A 558 -4.04 -8.27 -7.67
C SER A 558 -4.54 -8.70 -6.28
N LEU A 559 -5.73 -9.31 -6.22
CA LEU A 559 -6.32 -9.90 -5.02
C LEU A 559 -7.38 -10.93 -5.40
N ALA A 560 -8.00 -11.62 -4.43
CA ALA A 560 -8.97 -12.70 -4.67
C ALA A 560 -8.46 -13.67 -5.76
N LEU A 561 -7.27 -14.22 -5.51
CA LEU A 561 -6.51 -15.01 -6.47
C LEU A 561 -7.32 -16.20 -7.00
N SER A 562 -7.01 -16.62 -8.23
CA SER A 562 -7.45 -17.88 -8.84
C SER A 562 -6.35 -18.95 -8.74
N ALA A 563 -6.66 -20.20 -9.10
CA ALA A 563 -5.68 -21.29 -9.17
C ALA A 563 -4.53 -21.01 -10.15
N ASP A 564 -4.78 -20.14 -11.15
CA ASP A 564 -3.80 -19.73 -12.16
C ASP A 564 -2.82 -18.65 -11.66
N CYS A 565 -2.99 -18.15 -10.43
CA CYS A 565 -2.08 -17.16 -9.86
C CYS A 565 -0.85 -17.84 -9.26
N TYR A 566 0.34 -17.47 -9.71
CA TYR A 566 1.60 -18.06 -9.25
C TYR A 566 1.83 -17.99 -7.73
N PRO A 567 1.50 -16.89 -7.01
CA PRO A 567 1.64 -16.85 -5.56
C PRO A 567 0.85 -17.97 -4.86
N GLU A 568 -0.37 -18.24 -5.33
CA GLU A 568 -1.23 -19.30 -4.79
C GLU A 568 -0.72 -20.69 -5.15
N ALA A 569 -0.43 -20.93 -6.42
CA ALA A 569 0.03 -22.23 -6.91
C ALA A 569 1.29 -22.72 -6.16
N ILE A 570 2.20 -21.78 -5.86
CA ILE A 570 3.48 -22.07 -5.22
C ILE A 570 3.34 -22.18 -3.71
N PHE A 571 2.78 -21.16 -3.05
CA PHE A 571 2.70 -21.13 -1.58
C PHE A 571 1.61 -22.07 -1.03
N GLY A 572 0.48 -22.18 -1.72
CA GLY A 572 -0.67 -22.96 -1.30
C GLY A 572 -1.39 -22.39 -0.07
N PRO A 573 -2.32 -23.16 0.52
CA PRO A 573 -3.14 -22.72 1.64
C PRO A 573 -2.43 -22.91 3.00
N LEU A 574 -1.21 -22.40 3.16
CA LEU A 574 -0.46 -22.46 4.42
C LEU A 574 -0.61 -21.20 5.29
N PRO A 575 -0.54 -21.31 6.63
CA PRO A 575 -0.29 -20.18 7.51
C PRO A 575 1.02 -19.46 7.15
N HIS A 576 0.93 -18.13 7.06
CA HIS A 576 2.03 -17.26 6.66
C HIS A 576 2.18 -16.15 7.70
N LEU A 577 3.32 -16.10 8.39
CA LEU A 577 3.67 -14.99 9.28
C LEU A 577 4.75 -14.15 8.64
N TYR A 578 4.72 -12.84 8.85
CA TYR A 578 5.61 -11.95 8.12
C TYR A 578 6.02 -10.74 8.96
N PRO A 579 7.18 -10.80 9.64
CA PRO A 579 7.85 -9.61 10.17
C PRO A 579 8.02 -8.53 9.11
N PHE A 580 7.43 -7.36 9.32
CA PHE A 580 7.35 -6.30 8.31
C PHE A 580 7.51 -4.91 8.94
N ILE A 581 8.13 -3.96 8.25
CA ILE A 581 8.36 -2.62 8.81
C ILE A 581 7.04 -1.83 8.91
N VAL A 582 6.79 -1.21 10.07
CA VAL A 582 5.51 -0.54 10.38
C VAL A 582 5.15 0.63 9.45
N ASN A 583 6.16 1.27 8.86
CA ASN A 583 5.99 2.41 7.96
C ASN A 583 5.81 2.02 6.50
N ASP A 584 5.63 0.74 6.16
CA ASP A 584 5.39 0.32 4.77
C ASP A 584 4.06 -0.42 4.57
N PRO A 585 2.93 0.31 4.70
CA PRO A 585 1.61 -0.28 4.58
C PRO A 585 1.32 -0.89 3.22
N GLY A 586 1.88 -0.31 2.15
CA GLY A 586 1.54 -0.71 0.79
C GLY A 586 1.98 -2.14 0.48
N GLU A 587 3.26 -2.42 0.69
CA GLU A 587 3.81 -3.74 0.38
C GLU A 587 3.37 -4.80 1.38
N GLY A 588 3.17 -4.44 2.65
CA GLY A 588 2.53 -5.33 3.62
C GLY A 588 1.10 -5.70 3.23
N ALA A 589 0.31 -4.76 2.71
CA ALA A 589 -1.02 -5.06 2.18
C ALA A 589 -0.97 -6.02 0.97
N GLN A 590 0.05 -5.90 0.12
CA GLN A 590 0.27 -6.84 -0.98
C GLN A 590 0.49 -8.28 -0.47
N ALA A 591 1.36 -8.45 0.52
CA ALA A 591 1.61 -9.75 1.15
C ALA A 591 0.34 -10.33 1.80
N LYS A 592 -0.44 -9.51 2.52
CA LYS A 592 -1.73 -9.91 3.11
C LYS A 592 -2.72 -10.41 2.05
N ARG A 593 -2.82 -9.71 0.92
CA ARG A 593 -3.87 -9.93 -0.10
C ARG A 593 -3.51 -10.99 -1.14
N ARG A 594 -2.22 -11.24 -1.39
CA ARG A 594 -1.73 -12.19 -2.41
C ARG A 594 -1.06 -13.44 -1.84
N ALA A 595 -0.70 -13.44 -0.56
CA ALA A 595 -0.05 -14.57 0.11
C ALA A 595 -0.64 -14.88 1.50
N GLN A 596 -1.86 -14.41 1.79
CA GLN A 596 -2.58 -14.59 3.07
C GLN A 596 -1.70 -14.35 4.32
N ALA A 597 -0.78 -13.38 4.22
CA ALA A 597 0.16 -13.07 5.29
C ALA A 597 -0.55 -12.47 6.51
N VAL A 598 -0.11 -12.90 7.69
CA VAL A 598 -0.33 -12.20 8.95
C VAL A 598 0.93 -11.38 9.21
N ILE A 599 0.80 -10.07 9.08
CA ILE A 599 1.91 -9.17 9.35
C ILE A 599 2.18 -9.17 10.86
N ILE A 600 3.44 -9.11 11.22
CA ILE A 600 3.88 -8.77 12.58
C ILE A 600 4.79 -7.57 12.42
N ASP A 601 4.22 -6.40 12.64
CA ASP A 601 4.93 -5.17 12.38
C ASP A 601 6.13 -5.01 13.34
N HIS A 602 7.19 -4.37 12.85
CA HIS A 602 8.37 -4.06 13.63
C HIS A 602 8.77 -2.59 13.48
N MET A 603 9.55 -2.09 14.44
CA MET A 603 9.99 -0.70 14.43
C MET A 603 10.89 -0.39 13.24
N THR A 604 10.91 0.89 12.88
CA THR A 604 11.90 1.48 11.99
C THR A 604 13.26 1.55 12.71
N PRO A 605 14.39 1.68 11.98
CA PRO A 605 15.69 1.94 12.60
C PRO A 605 15.65 3.17 13.53
N PRO A 606 16.49 3.20 14.58
CA PRO A 606 16.67 4.40 15.39
C PRO A 606 17.24 5.54 14.51
N LEU A 607 16.73 6.75 14.72
CA LEU A 607 17.15 7.95 14.01
C LEU A 607 17.98 8.86 14.90
N THR A 608 18.93 9.55 14.29
CA THR A 608 19.82 10.53 14.90
C THR A 608 19.98 11.76 14.01
N ARG A 609 20.58 12.84 14.54
CA ARG A 609 21.07 13.96 13.74
C ARG A 609 22.41 13.58 13.10
N ALA A 610 22.61 14.02 11.86
CA ALA A 610 23.82 13.73 11.08
C ALA A 610 25.08 14.39 11.65
N GLU A 611 24.95 15.61 12.17
CA GLU A 611 26.06 16.40 12.75
C GLU A 611 27.18 16.73 11.74
N SER A 612 28.14 17.55 12.16
CA SER A 612 29.29 17.95 11.35
C SER A 612 30.49 17.05 11.62
N TYR A 613 31.26 16.70 10.59
CA TYR A 613 32.45 15.86 10.72
C TYR A 613 33.52 16.24 9.68
N GLY A 614 34.77 15.82 9.91
CA GLY A 614 35.87 15.93 8.95
C GLY A 614 35.95 17.31 8.27
N PRO A 615 36.02 17.36 6.92
CA PRO A 615 36.07 18.63 6.18
C PRO A 615 34.88 19.58 6.44
N LEU A 616 33.68 19.06 6.75
CA LEU A 616 32.51 19.90 7.03
C LEU A 616 32.69 20.68 8.34
N ARG A 617 33.24 20.02 9.37
CA ARG A 617 33.55 20.65 10.66
C ARG A 617 34.73 21.62 10.56
N ASP A 618 35.75 21.29 9.75
CA ASP A 618 36.86 22.19 9.48
C ASP A 618 36.40 23.45 8.74
N LEU A 619 35.48 23.32 7.78
CA LEU A 619 34.87 24.45 7.10
C LEU A 619 34.04 25.32 8.04
N GLU A 620 33.18 24.72 8.86
CA GLU A 620 32.40 25.43 9.89
C GLU A 620 33.31 26.29 10.77
N ARG A 621 34.39 25.70 11.30
CA ARG A 621 35.38 26.42 12.11
C ARG A 621 36.06 27.58 11.36
N LEU A 622 36.44 27.37 10.11
CA LEU A 622 37.09 28.41 9.31
C LEU A 622 36.12 29.56 8.98
N VAL A 623 34.85 29.25 8.72
CA VAL A 623 33.83 30.27 8.46
C VAL A 623 33.52 31.07 9.73
N ASP A 624 33.43 30.42 10.89
CA ASP A 624 33.26 31.12 12.16
C ASP A 624 34.43 32.06 12.47
N GLU A 625 35.67 31.59 12.32
CA GLU A 625 36.87 32.41 12.46
C GLU A 625 36.87 33.60 11.49
N TYR A 626 36.41 33.40 10.25
CA TYR A 626 36.28 34.47 9.27
C TYR A 626 35.33 35.57 9.74
N PHE A 627 34.16 35.22 10.29
CA PHE A 627 33.19 36.20 10.76
C PHE A 627 33.64 36.92 12.02
N GLU A 628 34.33 36.24 12.94
CA GLU A 628 34.95 36.87 14.11
C GLU A 628 35.98 37.95 13.70
N GLU A 629 36.83 37.62 12.74
CA GLU A 629 37.91 38.51 12.28
C GLU A 629 37.43 39.60 11.31
N SER A 630 36.25 39.45 10.69
CA SER A 630 35.69 40.38 9.69
C SER A 630 35.57 41.83 10.19
N GLN A 631 35.48 42.02 11.51
CA GLN A 631 35.41 43.33 12.17
C GLN A 631 36.73 43.76 12.84
N VAL A 632 37.74 42.90 12.90
CA VAL A 632 38.95 43.07 13.72
C VAL A 632 40.21 43.15 12.85
N ASP A 633 40.41 42.22 11.91
CA ASP A 633 41.59 42.17 11.02
C ASP A 633 41.23 41.83 9.55
N PRO A 634 41.01 42.86 8.71
CA PRO A 634 40.69 42.67 7.30
C PRO A 634 41.76 41.92 6.49
N ARG A 635 43.03 41.87 6.94
CA ARG A 635 44.09 41.14 6.22
C ARG A 635 43.97 39.64 6.49
N ARG A 636 43.74 39.25 7.74
CA ARG A 636 43.51 37.84 8.12
C ARG A 636 42.28 37.26 7.40
N CYS A 637 41.23 38.07 7.23
CA CYS A 637 40.05 37.69 6.46
C CYS A 637 40.35 37.27 5.02
N LEU A 638 41.33 37.88 4.35
CA LEU A 638 41.70 37.48 2.98
C LEU A 638 42.32 36.08 2.94
N ASP A 639 43.16 35.73 3.92
CA ASP A 639 43.76 34.41 4.02
C ASP A 639 42.73 33.34 4.44
N LEU A 640 41.81 33.66 5.35
CA LEU A 640 40.72 32.77 5.76
C LEU A 640 39.77 32.49 4.59
N LYS A 641 39.39 33.52 3.83
CA LYS A 641 38.61 33.36 2.59
C LYS A 641 39.25 32.37 1.62
N ARG A 642 40.55 32.50 1.37
CA ARG A 642 41.28 31.58 0.49
C ARG A 642 41.23 30.15 1.04
N GLN A 643 41.48 29.97 2.33
CA GLN A 643 41.44 28.63 2.96
C GLN A 643 40.06 27.98 2.89
N ILE A 644 38.99 28.73 3.17
CA ILE A 644 37.60 28.23 3.08
C ILE A 644 37.30 27.77 1.65
N LEU A 645 37.60 28.61 0.65
CA LEU A 645 37.32 28.26 -0.75
C LEU A 645 38.21 27.10 -1.23
N ASP A 646 39.49 27.07 -0.90
CA ASP A 646 40.40 25.98 -1.26
C ASP A 646 39.92 24.64 -0.66
N LEU A 647 39.48 24.64 0.60
CA LEU A 647 38.93 23.45 1.26
C LEU A 647 37.58 23.04 0.66
N ALA A 648 36.67 23.98 0.41
CA ALA A 648 35.38 23.72 -0.21
C ALA A 648 35.54 23.17 -1.64
N ILE A 649 36.49 23.68 -2.42
CA ILE A 649 36.78 23.21 -3.78
C ILE A 649 37.43 21.83 -3.74
N SER A 650 38.47 21.64 -2.92
CA SER A 650 39.22 20.37 -2.88
C SER A 650 38.42 19.19 -2.33
N SER A 651 37.42 19.45 -1.49
CA SER A 651 36.46 18.47 -0.98
C SER A 651 35.26 18.22 -1.91
N GLY A 652 35.06 19.08 -2.93
CA GLY A 652 33.90 19.07 -3.83
C GLY A 652 32.66 19.81 -3.29
N LEU A 653 32.68 20.27 -2.03
CA LEU A 653 31.53 20.92 -1.40
C LEU A 653 31.14 22.25 -2.07
N ALA A 654 32.09 22.98 -2.65
CA ALA A 654 31.79 24.20 -3.40
C ALA A 654 30.84 23.93 -4.58
N ALA A 655 31.02 22.80 -5.26
CA ALA A 655 30.13 22.38 -6.34
C ALA A 655 28.75 21.97 -5.80
N ASP A 656 28.71 21.21 -4.70
CA ASP A 656 27.49 20.77 -4.01
C ASP A 656 26.61 21.96 -3.58
N CYS A 657 27.24 23.06 -3.17
CA CYS A 657 26.56 24.28 -2.74
C CYS A 657 26.16 25.23 -3.90
N GLY A 658 26.46 24.87 -5.15
CA GLY A 658 26.25 25.73 -6.31
C GLY A 658 27.03 27.05 -6.24
N VAL A 659 28.25 27.01 -5.67
CA VAL A 659 29.17 28.17 -5.69
C VAL A 659 29.72 28.34 -7.09
N LEU A 660 29.40 29.46 -7.72
CA LEU A 660 29.84 29.79 -9.07
C LEU A 660 31.17 30.55 -9.04
N PRO A 661 32.04 30.41 -10.06
CA PRO A 661 33.25 31.24 -10.18
C PRO A 661 32.98 32.75 -10.23
N THR A 662 31.75 33.14 -10.58
CA THR A 662 31.28 34.52 -10.66
C THR A 662 30.61 35.01 -9.37
N ASP A 663 30.36 34.14 -8.40
CA ASP A 663 29.80 34.57 -7.12
C ASP A 663 30.82 35.47 -6.42
N ASP A 664 30.32 36.54 -5.80
CA ASP A 664 31.14 37.27 -4.85
C ASP A 664 31.38 36.40 -3.61
N THR A 665 32.43 36.74 -2.86
CA THR A 665 32.88 35.91 -1.74
C THR A 665 31.84 35.78 -0.64
N ASP A 666 31.05 36.82 -0.37
CA ASP A 666 30.08 36.79 0.72
C ASP A 666 28.86 35.92 0.34
N ALA A 667 28.45 35.95 -0.94
CA ALA A 667 27.45 35.05 -1.48
C ALA A 667 27.92 33.58 -1.45
N ALA A 668 29.18 33.31 -1.81
CA ALA A 668 29.76 31.96 -1.73
C ALA A 668 29.77 31.41 -0.29
N LEU A 669 30.18 32.24 0.67
CA LEU A 669 30.20 31.86 2.09
C LEU A 669 28.78 31.63 2.64
N ALA A 670 27.80 32.48 2.27
CA ALA A 670 26.41 32.30 2.68
C ALA A 670 25.79 31.00 2.15
N LYS A 671 26.11 30.60 0.91
CA LYS A 671 25.69 29.31 0.34
C LYS A 671 26.29 28.14 1.11
N LEU A 672 27.59 28.20 1.40
CA LEU A 672 28.30 27.18 2.19
C LEU A 672 27.70 27.04 3.60
N ASP A 673 27.52 28.15 4.33
CA ASP A 673 26.94 28.16 5.68
C ASP A 673 25.55 27.51 5.71
N ASN A 674 24.67 27.92 4.80
CA ASN A 674 23.30 27.37 4.77
C ASN A 674 23.32 25.86 4.48
N HIS A 675 24.16 25.41 3.54
CA HIS A 675 24.28 24.00 3.22
C HIS A 675 24.87 23.19 4.38
N LEU A 676 25.93 23.67 5.04
CA LEU A 676 26.52 23.02 6.21
C LEU A 676 25.51 22.84 7.34
N CYS A 677 24.71 23.87 7.63
CA CYS A 677 23.64 23.77 8.62
C CYS A 677 22.57 22.74 8.22
N GLU A 678 22.17 22.70 6.94
CA GLU A 678 21.21 21.71 6.45
C GLU A 678 21.73 20.28 6.55
N LEU A 679 23.01 20.05 6.25
CA LEU A 679 23.67 18.75 6.41
C LEU A 679 23.69 18.31 7.87
N LYS A 680 24.08 19.21 8.78
CA LYS A 680 24.16 18.97 10.23
C LYS A 680 22.81 18.58 10.83
N GLU A 681 21.74 19.22 10.36
CA GLU A 681 20.36 19.02 10.85
C GLU A 681 19.60 17.85 10.22
N ALA A 682 20.18 17.21 9.20
CA ALA A 682 19.58 16.06 8.54
C ALA A 682 19.36 14.92 9.55
N GLN A 683 18.20 14.26 9.46
CA GLN A 683 17.93 13.04 10.22
C GLN A 683 18.38 11.84 9.40
N ILE A 684 19.17 10.98 10.02
CA ILE A 684 19.72 9.76 9.43
C ILE A 684 19.52 8.59 10.37
N ARG A 685 19.56 7.37 9.87
CA ARG A 685 19.54 6.17 10.72
C ARG A 685 20.87 5.98 11.44
N ASP A 686 20.83 5.54 12.69
CA ASP A 686 22.01 5.11 13.45
C ASP A 686 22.02 3.58 13.59
N GLY A 687 22.23 2.89 12.46
CA GLY A 687 22.18 1.42 12.38
C GLY A 687 20.84 0.90 11.85
N LEU A 688 20.48 -0.31 12.27
CA LEU A 688 19.29 -1.06 11.83
C LEU A 688 18.46 -1.52 13.03
N HIS A 689 17.17 -1.76 12.81
CA HIS A 689 16.34 -2.46 13.80
C HIS A 689 16.75 -3.93 13.90
N ILE A 690 16.68 -4.52 15.08
CA ILE A 690 16.79 -5.97 15.29
C ILE A 690 15.43 -6.44 15.81
N PHE A 691 14.75 -7.30 15.04
CA PHE A 691 13.43 -7.81 15.42
C PHE A 691 13.46 -8.39 16.84
N GLY A 692 12.60 -7.88 17.72
CA GLY A 692 12.54 -8.27 19.11
C GLY A 692 13.38 -7.45 20.10
N LYS A 693 14.13 -6.43 19.63
CA LYS A 693 14.92 -5.54 20.49
C LYS A 693 14.48 -4.09 20.34
N ALA A 694 14.22 -3.42 21.45
CA ALA A 694 14.02 -1.97 21.47
C ALA A 694 15.38 -1.25 21.50
N PRO A 695 15.49 -0.01 20.98
CA PRO A 695 16.68 0.80 21.18
C PRO A 695 16.85 1.13 22.68
N GLU A 696 18.09 1.24 23.10
CA GLU A 696 18.48 1.52 24.50
C GLU A 696 19.50 2.67 24.54
N GLY A 697 19.65 3.31 25.70
CA GLY A 697 20.64 4.38 25.92
C GLY A 697 20.49 5.53 24.94
N ALA A 698 21.61 6.00 24.40
CA ALA A 698 21.65 7.16 23.49
C ALA A 698 20.75 6.98 22.25
N MET A 699 20.71 5.79 21.64
CA MET A 699 19.85 5.53 20.48
C MET A 699 18.35 5.71 20.81
N LEU A 700 17.93 5.34 22.02
CA LEU A 700 16.56 5.57 22.48
C LEU A 700 16.29 7.06 22.66
N ASP A 701 17.19 7.77 23.35
CA ASP A 701 16.99 9.19 23.65
C ASP A 701 16.96 10.04 22.37
N GLU A 702 17.87 9.77 21.42
CA GLU A 702 17.88 10.44 20.11
C GLU A 702 16.61 10.13 19.30
N LEU A 703 16.15 8.87 19.31
CA LEU A 703 14.89 8.50 18.66
C LEU A 703 13.70 9.22 19.30
N LEU A 704 13.63 9.35 20.62
CA LEU A 704 12.56 10.06 21.31
C LEU A 704 12.53 11.55 20.95
N VAL A 705 13.69 12.19 20.83
CA VAL A 705 13.80 13.57 20.32
C VAL A 705 13.32 13.63 18.87
N ALA A 706 13.75 12.72 18.00
CA ALA A 706 13.32 12.65 16.61
C ALA A 706 11.80 12.49 16.46
N LEU A 707 11.18 11.61 17.25
CA LEU A 707 9.73 11.36 17.25
C LEU A 707 8.91 12.52 17.85
N THR A 708 9.54 13.35 18.68
CA THR A 708 8.91 14.53 19.27
C THR A 708 9.24 15.85 18.55
N ARG A 709 10.04 15.78 17.48
CA ARG A 709 10.47 16.92 16.67
C ARG A 709 9.32 17.65 15.99
N LEU A 710 8.42 16.93 15.31
CA LEU A 710 7.21 17.51 14.68
C LEU A 710 6.08 17.67 15.71
N PRO A 711 5.09 18.56 15.55
CA PRO A 711 3.86 18.53 16.36
C PRO A 711 3.01 17.28 16.10
N ARG A 712 2.23 16.83 17.09
CA ARG A 712 1.22 15.75 16.95
C ARG A 712 -0.20 16.33 17.04
N GLY A 713 -1.20 15.64 16.48
CA GLY A 713 -2.60 16.04 16.64
C GLY A 713 -2.85 17.51 16.26
N LYS A 714 -3.36 18.30 17.21
CA LYS A 714 -3.56 19.76 17.03
C LYS A 714 -2.32 20.61 17.33
N GLY A 715 -1.24 20.00 17.82
CA GLY A 715 0.00 20.69 18.15
C GLY A 715 -0.06 21.52 19.44
N ASP A 716 -0.98 21.23 20.37
CA ASP A 716 -1.17 21.94 21.64
C ASP A 716 -0.80 21.09 22.87
N GLY A 717 -0.47 21.75 23.99
CA GLY A 717 -0.08 21.11 25.26
C GLY A 717 1.01 20.04 25.08
N ARG A 718 0.72 18.83 25.53
CA ARG A 718 1.57 17.62 25.43
C ARG A 718 1.88 17.20 23.99
N SER A 719 1.12 17.68 23.01
CA SER A 719 1.31 17.35 21.60
C SER A 719 2.14 18.39 20.82
N GLN A 720 2.64 19.45 21.47
CA GLN A 720 3.58 20.42 20.87
C GLN A 720 4.92 19.79 20.50
N SER A 721 5.56 20.27 19.42
CA SER A 721 6.96 19.94 19.08
C SER A 721 7.88 20.28 20.25
N LEU A 722 8.80 19.38 20.61
CA LEU A 722 9.72 19.60 21.74
C LEU A 722 10.58 20.85 21.54
N ILE A 723 11.16 21.03 20.35
CA ILE A 723 12.02 22.18 20.07
C ILE A 723 11.22 23.49 19.89
N ARG A 724 9.97 23.45 19.40
CA ARG A 724 9.09 24.63 19.41
C ARG A 724 8.64 25.00 20.82
N ALA A 725 8.36 24.00 21.67
CA ALA A 725 8.01 24.23 23.08
C ALA A 725 9.19 24.88 23.83
N LEU A 726 10.41 24.37 23.63
CA LEU A 726 11.63 25.00 24.15
C LEU A 726 11.81 26.43 23.64
N ALA A 727 11.66 26.67 22.33
CA ALA A 727 11.79 28.01 21.76
C ALA A 727 10.77 29.01 22.35
N ALA A 728 9.54 28.56 22.61
CA ALA A 728 8.50 29.36 23.23
C ALA A 728 8.78 29.65 24.72
N ASP A 729 9.17 28.64 25.51
CA ASP A 729 9.46 28.81 26.95
C ASP A 729 10.77 29.59 27.19
N LEU A 730 11.69 29.60 26.21
CA LEU A 730 12.91 30.40 26.22
C LEU A 730 12.74 31.81 25.63
N ASP A 731 11.53 32.17 25.20
CA ASP A 731 11.17 33.46 24.60
C ASP A 731 12.07 33.86 23.41
N LEU A 732 12.32 32.91 22.50
CA LEU A 732 13.23 33.14 21.35
C LEU A 732 12.64 34.04 20.24
N GLY A 733 11.42 34.54 20.41
CA GLY A 733 10.74 35.46 19.49
C GLY A 733 9.57 34.81 18.73
N LEU A 734 8.50 35.58 18.51
CA LEU A 734 7.25 35.11 17.88
C LEU A 734 7.40 34.73 16.40
N ASP A 735 8.38 35.31 15.70
CA ASP A 735 8.63 35.07 14.28
C ASP A 735 9.63 33.92 14.02
N PHE A 736 10.19 33.32 15.08
CA PHE A 736 11.15 32.21 14.96
C PHE A 736 10.44 30.85 15.09
N ASP A 737 10.48 30.08 13.99
CA ASP A 737 10.08 28.68 14.00
C ASP A 737 11.29 27.78 13.72
N PRO A 738 11.77 26.98 14.69
CA PRO A 738 12.93 26.12 14.50
C PRO A 738 12.73 25.04 13.43
N LEU A 739 11.49 24.75 13.01
CA LEU A 739 11.20 23.78 11.95
C LEU A 739 11.04 24.40 10.56
N ASN A 740 10.89 25.72 10.45
CA ASN A 740 10.61 26.41 9.18
C ASN A 740 11.49 27.66 8.95
N THR A 741 12.51 27.88 9.76
CA THR A 741 13.49 28.95 9.52
C THR A 741 14.48 28.57 8.41
N LYS A 742 15.05 29.59 7.75
CA LYS A 742 16.25 29.40 6.93
C LYS A 742 17.47 29.38 7.85
N LEU A 743 18.22 28.28 7.85
CA LEU A 743 19.25 28.03 8.85
C LEU A 743 20.45 28.99 8.72
N GLY A 744 20.80 29.39 7.49
CA GLY A 744 21.87 30.36 7.23
C GLY A 744 21.55 31.83 7.53
N ASP A 745 20.34 32.15 8.02
CA ASP A 745 19.99 33.54 8.33
C ASP A 745 20.64 34.00 9.65
N PRO A 746 21.10 35.27 9.76
CA PRO A 746 21.71 35.78 10.98
C PRO A 746 20.76 35.75 12.19
N TRP A 747 21.23 35.22 13.31
CA TRP A 747 20.48 35.21 14.57
C TRP A 747 20.45 36.60 15.21
N ARG A 748 19.24 37.12 15.41
CA ARG A 748 18.98 38.41 16.08
C ARG A 748 18.13 38.28 17.34
N GLY A 749 17.68 37.07 17.65
CA GLY A 749 16.90 36.79 18.85
C GLY A 749 17.75 36.75 20.12
N PRO A 750 17.11 36.54 21.28
CA PRO A 750 17.83 36.45 22.54
C PRO A 750 18.75 35.23 22.58
N LYS A 751 19.76 35.27 23.45
CA LYS A 751 20.68 34.17 23.72
C LYS A 751 20.57 33.70 25.17
N PRO A 752 19.54 32.92 25.56
CA PRO A 752 19.32 32.54 26.96
C PRO A 752 20.49 31.74 27.53
N ALA A 753 20.75 31.90 28.83
CA ALA A 753 21.83 31.21 29.53
C ALA A 753 21.72 29.67 29.46
N ALA A 754 20.50 29.14 29.34
CA ALA A 754 20.27 27.70 29.15
C ALA A 754 20.91 27.19 27.85
N LEU A 755 20.75 27.91 26.73
CA LEU A 755 21.30 27.54 25.42
C LEU A 755 22.78 27.92 25.27
N GLN A 756 23.28 28.90 26.02
CA GLN A 756 24.72 29.20 26.05
C GLN A 756 25.52 28.08 26.72
N LYS A 757 24.95 27.39 27.71
CA LYS A 757 25.64 26.34 28.47
C LYS A 757 25.77 25.01 27.72
N VAL A 758 24.95 24.76 26.69
CA VAL A 758 24.94 23.47 25.98
C VAL A 758 25.99 23.38 24.87
N SER A 759 26.53 24.51 24.42
CA SER A 759 27.60 24.53 23.41
C SER A 759 28.41 25.83 23.50
N ASP A 760 29.74 25.68 23.52
CA ASP A 760 30.73 26.76 23.49
C ASP A 760 31.05 27.23 22.05
N ASP A 761 30.48 26.60 21.02
CA ASP A 761 30.68 26.98 19.61
C ASP A 761 30.14 28.39 19.32
N ALA A 762 30.48 28.96 18.17
CA ALA A 762 29.91 30.25 17.77
C ALA A 762 28.36 30.22 17.75
N TRP A 763 27.74 31.37 18.00
CA TRP A 763 26.28 31.54 17.93
C TRP A 763 25.96 32.77 17.10
N ARG A 764 25.90 32.59 15.79
CA ARG A 764 25.72 33.62 14.78
C ARG A 764 24.45 33.43 13.97
N LEU A 765 24.01 32.21 13.74
CA LEU A 765 22.97 31.84 12.78
C LEU A 765 21.72 31.27 13.45
N ALA A 766 20.61 31.30 12.72
CA ALA A 766 19.39 30.59 13.10
C ALA A 766 19.66 29.08 13.26
N GLY A 767 20.52 28.50 12.41
CA GLY A 767 21.02 27.13 12.52
C GLY A 767 21.63 26.82 13.89
N ASP A 768 22.54 27.66 14.38
CA ASP A 768 23.18 27.49 15.70
C ASP A 768 22.17 27.52 16.85
N THR A 769 21.07 28.26 16.67
CA THR A 769 19.97 28.32 17.64
C THR A 769 19.18 27.01 17.64
N VAL A 770 18.86 26.49 16.45
CA VAL A 770 18.20 25.18 16.28
C VAL A 770 19.07 24.07 16.86
N GLU A 771 20.37 24.05 16.56
CA GLU A 771 21.29 23.07 17.11
C GLU A 771 21.29 23.09 18.64
N ARG A 772 21.38 24.26 19.26
CA ARG A 772 21.36 24.38 20.73
C ARG A 772 20.04 23.90 21.32
N LEU A 773 18.92 24.12 20.63
CA LEU A 773 17.62 23.56 21.03
C LEU A 773 17.62 22.03 20.97
N GLU A 774 18.19 21.44 19.92
CA GLU A 774 18.31 19.98 19.75
C GLU A 774 19.23 19.36 20.81
N ILE A 775 20.38 19.97 21.11
CA ILE A 775 21.31 19.52 22.16
C ILE A 775 20.63 19.60 23.53
N LEU A 776 19.95 20.72 23.83
CA LEU A 776 19.21 20.87 25.08
C LEU A 776 18.06 19.85 25.18
N ALA A 777 17.32 19.61 24.09
CA ALA A 777 16.26 18.62 24.03
C ALA A 777 16.79 17.22 24.36
N LEU A 778 17.90 16.80 23.73
CA LEU A 778 18.56 15.52 24.02
C LEU A 778 19.05 15.46 25.47
N GLY A 779 19.61 16.55 25.98
CA GLY A 779 20.05 16.67 27.36
C GLY A 779 18.92 16.46 28.38
N LEU A 780 17.75 17.04 28.10
CA LEU A 780 16.55 16.90 28.93
C LEU A 780 15.95 15.48 28.85
N VAL A 781 15.87 14.90 27.64
CA VAL A 781 15.33 13.56 27.43
C VAL A 781 16.22 12.48 28.05
N SER A 782 17.54 12.61 27.94
CA SER A 782 18.51 11.69 28.56
C SER A 782 18.63 11.84 30.09
N GLY A 783 18.05 12.90 30.66
CA GLY A 783 18.20 13.24 32.08
C GLY A 783 19.57 13.80 32.47
N THR A 784 20.44 14.11 31.49
CA THR A 784 21.73 14.78 31.76
C THR A 784 21.56 16.26 32.10
N HIS A 785 20.42 16.85 31.73
CA HIS A 785 20.02 18.21 32.07
C HIS A 785 18.68 18.20 32.81
N GLU A 786 18.57 18.95 33.90
CA GLU A 786 17.32 19.14 34.63
C GLU A 786 16.66 20.48 34.28
N ILE A 787 15.33 20.50 34.31
CA ILE A 787 14.57 21.74 34.19
C ILE A 787 14.71 22.54 35.49
N THR A 788 15.50 23.61 35.43
CA THR A 788 15.74 24.52 36.58
C THR A 788 14.84 25.76 36.58
N ALA A 789 14.11 26.01 35.48
CA ALA A 789 13.22 27.15 35.29
C ALA A 789 11.75 26.73 35.08
N ASP A 790 10.83 27.69 35.08
CA ASP A 790 9.41 27.43 34.80
C ASP A 790 9.17 27.37 33.28
N TRP A 791 9.25 26.16 32.72
CA TRP A 791 9.04 25.86 31.29
C TRP A 791 7.80 24.97 31.11
N PRO A 792 6.58 25.52 31.24
CA PRO A 792 5.36 24.73 31.28
C PRO A 792 5.12 23.94 29.97
N ARG A 793 5.45 24.51 28.80
CA ARG A 793 5.24 23.82 27.52
C ARG A 793 6.22 22.67 27.35
N THR A 794 7.50 22.88 27.67
CA THR A 794 8.52 21.83 27.62
C THR A 794 8.20 20.71 28.61
N ARG A 795 7.75 21.04 29.84
CA ARG A 795 7.34 20.04 30.84
C ARG A 795 6.18 19.17 30.36
N ASP A 796 5.20 19.75 29.68
CA ASP A 796 4.08 18.98 29.10
C ASP A 796 4.57 17.95 28.07
N VAL A 797 5.49 18.35 27.18
CA VAL A 797 6.03 17.45 26.14
C VAL A 797 6.93 16.37 26.75
N LEU A 798 7.79 16.71 27.71
CA LEU A 798 8.60 15.72 28.44
C LEU A 798 7.73 14.75 29.24
N GLY A 799 6.67 15.23 29.89
CA GLY A 799 5.69 14.37 30.55
C GLY A 799 5.05 13.37 29.59
N PHE A 800 4.77 13.77 28.33
CA PHE A 800 4.35 12.84 27.29
C PHE A 800 5.43 11.83 26.90
N ILE A 801 6.68 12.27 26.77
CA ILE A 801 7.81 11.39 26.45
C ILE A 801 7.94 10.30 27.51
N ASP A 802 7.95 10.66 28.79
CA ASP A 802 8.21 9.72 29.88
C ASP A 802 7.01 8.83 30.22
N GLU A 803 5.78 9.38 30.19
CA GLU A 803 4.58 8.64 30.60
C GLU A 803 3.98 7.79 29.47
N ASP A 804 4.21 8.12 28.20
CA ASP A 804 3.56 7.45 27.06
C ASP A 804 4.55 6.96 25.99
N LEU A 805 5.39 7.84 25.44
CA LEU A 805 6.21 7.49 24.28
C LEU A 805 7.36 6.51 24.60
N ARG A 806 8.16 6.81 25.63
CA ARG A 806 9.29 5.97 26.04
C ARG A 806 8.83 4.56 26.42
N PRO A 807 7.75 4.36 27.21
CA PRO A 807 7.20 3.03 27.47
C PRO A 807 6.74 2.29 26.20
N ARG A 808 6.12 2.99 25.24
CA ARG A 808 5.70 2.38 23.97
C ARG A 808 6.88 1.90 23.14
N VAL A 809 7.92 2.73 22.98
CA VAL A 809 9.14 2.36 22.23
C VAL A 809 9.86 1.20 22.91
N ALA A 810 10.03 1.24 24.23
CA ALA A 810 10.65 0.15 24.99
C ALA A 810 9.84 -1.16 24.92
N GLY A 811 8.50 -1.05 24.82
CA GLY A 811 7.59 -2.19 24.70
C GLY A 811 7.61 -2.90 23.35
N CYS A 812 8.12 -2.25 22.29
CA CYS A 812 8.09 -2.79 20.92
C CYS A 812 8.83 -4.12 20.77
N GLY A 813 10.09 -4.23 21.24
CA GLY A 813 10.86 -5.47 21.11
C GLY A 813 10.18 -6.69 21.76
N PRO A 814 9.79 -6.62 23.05
CA PRO A 814 9.02 -7.68 23.68
C PRO A 814 7.68 -7.98 22.99
N ALA A 815 6.97 -6.96 22.49
CA ALA A 815 5.71 -7.15 21.77
C ALA A 815 5.89 -7.87 20.42
N GLU A 816 6.94 -7.55 19.66
CA GLU A 816 7.35 -8.22 18.42
C GLU A 816 7.58 -9.73 18.66
N ILE A 817 8.36 -10.09 19.69
CA ILE A 817 8.61 -11.50 20.05
C ILE A 817 7.33 -12.19 20.54
N SER A 818 6.54 -11.52 21.37
CA SER A 818 5.28 -12.07 21.84
C SER A 818 4.33 -12.36 20.66
N ALA A 819 4.28 -11.47 19.67
CA ALA A 819 3.40 -11.60 18.52
C ALA A 819 3.83 -12.75 17.59
N ILE A 820 5.13 -12.89 17.28
CA ILE A 820 5.59 -14.02 16.45
C ILE A 820 5.34 -15.36 17.13
N LEU A 821 5.58 -15.49 18.45
CA LEU A 821 5.29 -16.73 19.17
C LEU A 821 3.78 -17.04 19.18
N ARG A 822 2.94 -16.03 19.40
CA ARG A 822 1.47 -16.19 19.31
C ARG A 822 1.04 -16.64 17.91
N GLY A 823 1.61 -16.07 16.87
CA GLY A 823 1.30 -16.44 15.48
C GLY A 823 1.73 -17.87 15.18
N LEU A 824 2.93 -18.25 15.65
CA LEU A 824 3.43 -19.61 15.54
C LEU A 824 2.57 -20.61 16.31
N ASP A 825 1.88 -20.19 17.37
CA ASP A 825 0.89 -20.98 18.14
C ASP A 825 -0.50 -21.04 17.49
N GLY A 826 -0.69 -20.47 16.30
CA GLY A 826 -2.00 -20.43 15.66
C GLY A 826 -3.03 -19.64 16.48
N ARG A 827 -2.60 -18.52 17.08
CA ARG A 827 -3.45 -17.60 17.86
C ARG A 827 -3.70 -16.30 17.11
N PHE A 828 -4.67 -15.53 17.60
CA PHE A 828 -5.00 -14.22 17.03
C PHE A 828 -3.88 -13.20 17.27
N ILE A 829 -3.52 -12.45 16.22
CA ILE A 829 -2.59 -11.31 16.30
C ILE A 829 -3.40 -10.03 16.23
N ALA A 830 -3.24 -9.18 17.26
CA ALA A 830 -3.96 -7.93 17.36
C ALA A 830 -3.64 -7.01 16.17
N PRO A 831 -4.64 -6.37 15.54
CA PRO A 831 -4.40 -5.40 14.49
C PRO A 831 -3.88 -4.07 15.04
N GLY A 832 -3.29 -3.26 14.16
CA GLY A 832 -2.80 -1.92 14.49
C GLY A 832 -2.75 -1.00 13.26
N PRO A 833 -2.68 0.32 13.44
CA PRO A 833 -2.41 1.22 12.34
C PRO A 833 -0.96 1.06 11.84
N SER A 834 -0.75 1.46 10.59
CA SER A 834 0.56 1.57 9.94
C SER A 834 0.83 3.02 9.52
N GLY A 835 2.11 3.35 9.29
CA GLY A 835 2.54 4.71 8.95
C GLY A 835 3.94 5.05 9.48
N ALA A 836 4.47 6.21 9.09
CA ALA A 836 5.78 6.70 9.53
C ALA A 836 5.69 7.38 10.91
N PRO A 837 6.30 6.81 11.98
CA PRO A 837 6.31 7.43 13.31
C PRO A 837 6.88 8.86 13.30
N THR A 838 7.90 9.10 12.46
CA THR A 838 8.58 10.39 12.31
C THR A 838 7.68 11.48 11.75
N ARG A 839 6.64 11.09 11.02
CA ARG A 839 5.62 11.98 10.45
C ARG A 839 4.44 12.21 11.41
N GLY A 840 4.66 12.03 12.71
CA GLY A 840 3.68 12.27 13.77
C GLY A 840 2.68 11.12 14.01
N ARG A 841 2.86 9.96 13.36
CA ARG A 841 1.99 8.78 13.52
C ARG A 841 2.44 7.87 14.66
N LEU A 842 2.44 8.40 15.89
CA LEU A 842 2.86 7.65 17.07
C LEU A 842 1.85 6.56 17.50
N ASP A 843 0.64 6.57 16.93
CA ASP A 843 -0.39 5.53 17.09
C ASP A 843 0.07 4.15 16.55
N VAL A 844 1.08 4.13 15.69
CA VAL A 844 1.70 2.91 15.16
C VAL A 844 2.63 2.22 16.17
N LEU A 845 2.87 2.82 17.34
CA LEU A 845 3.60 2.22 18.45
C LEU A 845 2.65 1.82 19.61
N PRO A 846 2.89 0.69 20.31
CA PRO A 846 3.99 -0.26 20.09
C PRO A 846 3.77 -1.13 18.83
N THR A 847 4.85 -1.72 18.33
CA THR A 847 4.85 -2.71 17.25
C THR A 847 4.54 -4.12 17.78
N GLY A 848 4.59 -5.15 16.92
CA GLY A 848 4.12 -6.50 17.20
C GLY A 848 2.64 -6.72 16.81
N ARG A 849 2.12 -5.99 15.81
CA ARG A 849 0.72 -6.01 15.40
C ARG A 849 0.54 -6.41 13.93
N ASN A 850 -0.64 -6.95 13.62
CA ASN A 850 -1.05 -7.23 12.25
C ASN A 850 -1.64 -5.98 11.62
N PHE A 851 -0.79 -5.07 11.16
CA PHE A 851 -1.26 -3.75 10.76
C PHE A 851 -2.32 -3.80 9.66
N TYR A 852 -3.17 -2.78 9.62
CA TYR A 852 -4.15 -2.54 8.57
C TYR A 852 -3.71 -1.40 7.63
N SER A 853 -4.28 -1.37 6.44
CA SER A 853 -4.13 -0.26 5.48
C SER A 853 -5.23 0.80 5.65
N VAL A 854 -5.34 1.78 4.76
CA VAL A 854 -6.34 2.87 4.85
C VAL A 854 -7.53 2.64 3.91
N ASP A 855 -8.69 3.24 4.22
CA ASP A 855 -9.81 3.31 3.25
C ASP A 855 -9.41 4.27 2.12
N THR A 856 -9.00 3.69 0.99
CA THR A 856 -8.47 4.45 -0.15
C THR A 856 -9.51 5.38 -0.79
N ARG A 857 -10.81 5.24 -0.52
CA ARG A 857 -11.86 6.16 -1.03
C ARG A 857 -11.86 7.53 -0.36
N SER A 858 -11.14 7.68 0.75
CA SER A 858 -10.94 8.96 1.46
C SER A 858 -9.70 9.73 1.00
N VAL A 859 -8.98 9.19 0.00
CA VAL A 859 -7.73 9.75 -0.52
C VAL A 859 -8.00 10.52 -1.83
N PRO A 860 -7.50 11.75 -2.03
CA PRO A 860 -6.73 12.55 -1.07
C PRO A 860 -7.57 13.13 0.08
N THR A 861 -7.02 13.17 1.28
CA THR A 861 -7.66 13.82 2.44
C THR A 861 -7.62 15.35 2.31
N PRO A 862 -8.47 16.11 3.05
CA PRO A 862 -8.40 17.57 3.06
C PRO A 862 -7.02 18.12 3.47
N THR A 863 -6.34 17.45 4.40
CA THR A 863 -4.98 17.81 4.83
C THR A 863 -3.95 17.55 3.73
N ALA A 864 -4.04 16.40 3.05
CA ALA A 864 -3.18 16.10 1.90
C ALA A 864 -3.41 17.08 0.75
N TRP A 865 -4.65 17.56 0.53
CA TRP A 865 -4.93 18.62 -0.44
C TRP A 865 -4.21 19.93 -0.11
N ALA A 866 -4.23 20.36 1.15
CA ALA A 866 -3.54 21.58 1.56
C ALA A 866 -2.02 21.50 1.33
N LEU A 867 -1.41 20.35 1.67
CA LEU A 867 0.01 20.10 1.44
C LEU A 867 0.34 19.99 -0.05
N GLY A 868 -0.44 19.23 -0.81
CA GLY A 868 -0.27 19.09 -2.26
C GLY A 868 -0.36 20.43 -2.99
N TRP A 869 -1.26 21.32 -2.55
CA TRP A 869 -1.35 22.70 -3.05
C TRP A 869 -0.09 23.52 -2.75
N GLN A 870 0.37 23.51 -1.50
CA GLN A 870 1.60 24.21 -1.10
C GLN A 870 2.82 23.68 -1.87
N SER A 871 2.98 22.36 -1.97
CA SER A 871 4.06 21.71 -2.71
C SER A 871 4.01 22.07 -4.20
N ALA A 872 2.82 22.07 -4.81
CA ALA A 872 2.67 22.49 -6.21
C ALA A 872 3.12 23.93 -6.43
N LEU A 873 2.74 24.86 -5.55
CA LEU A 873 3.18 26.26 -5.65
C LEU A 873 4.71 26.40 -5.53
N LEU A 874 5.33 25.71 -4.58
CA LEU A 874 6.79 25.76 -4.40
C LEU A 874 7.53 25.21 -5.63
N VAL A 875 7.06 24.12 -6.24
CA VAL A 875 7.65 23.60 -7.48
C VAL A 875 7.53 24.61 -8.61
N LEU A 876 6.35 25.22 -8.77
CA LEU A 876 6.09 26.19 -9.83
C LEU A 876 6.95 27.44 -9.67
N ASP A 877 7.08 27.95 -8.44
CA ASP A 877 7.94 29.09 -8.13
C ASP A 877 9.41 28.77 -8.37
N ARG A 878 9.90 27.61 -7.91
CA ARG A 878 11.28 27.19 -8.15
C ARG A 878 11.58 27.05 -9.64
N HIS A 879 10.71 26.38 -10.39
CA HIS A 879 10.88 26.21 -11.84
C HIS A 879 10.84 27.57 -12.59
N ARG A 880 9.95 28.48 -12.19
CA ARG A 880 9.89 29.84 -12.77
C ARG A 880 11.13 30.67 -12.46
N GLN A 881 11.68 30.55 -11.25
CA GLN A 881 12.91 31.25 -10.86
C GLN A 881 14.12 30.78 -11.68
N GLU A 882 14.22 29.47 -11.95
CA GLU A 882 15.36 28.92 -12.70
C GLU A 882 15.24 29.02 -14.23
N HIS A 883 14.03 28.97 -14.77
CA HIS A 883 13.82 28.90 -16.22
C HIS A 883 13.08 30.10 -16.82
N GLY A 884 12.59 31.02 -15.98
CA GLY A 884 11.94 32.25 -16.40
C GLY A 884 10.50 32.08 -16.93
N ALA A 885 9.95 30.86 -16.90
CA ALA A 885 8.59 30.55 -17.36
C ALA A 885 7.94 29.47 -16.49
N TRP A 886 6.61 29.41 -16.53
CA TRP A 886 5.85 28.32 -15.91
C TRP A 886 6.02 27.03 -16.70
N PRO A 887 6.10 25.85 -16.04
CA PRO A 887 6.15 24.58 -16.74
C PRO A 887 4.82 24.33 -17.45
N LYS A 888 4.86 23.91 -18.72
CA LYS A 888 3.67 23.56 -19.51
C LYS A 888 3.24 22.12 -19.27
N ALA A 889 4.19 21.22 -19.05
CA ALA A 889 3.93 19.82 -18.84
C ALA A 889 4.90 19.18 -17.83
N ILE A 890 4.35 18.36 -16.94
CA ILE A 890 5.06 17.67 -15.87
C ILE A 890 4.70 16.18 -15.91
N VAL A 891 5.67 15.32 -15.63
CA VAL A 891 5.41 13.92 -15.25
C VAL A 891 5.65 13.73 -13.77
N LEU A 892 4.69 13.12 -13.07
CA LEU A 892 4.78 12.83 -11.63
C LEU A 892 4.75 11.31 -11.42
N SER A 893 5.71 10.79 -10.67
CA SER A 893 5.72 9.39 -10.23
C SER A 893 4.94 9.24 -8.92
N ALA A 894 3.92 8.37 -8.90
CA ALA A 894 3.03 8.17 -7.76
C ALA A 894 3.06 6.74 -7.22
N TRP A 895 3.37 6.60 -5.92
CA TRP A 895 3.51 5.30 -5.25
C TRP A 895 2.35 5.02 -4.31
N GLY A 896 1.86 3.78 -4.31
CA GLY A 896 0.73 3.41 -3.45
C GLY A 896 1.08 3.50 -1.96
N THR A 897 2.29 3.08 -1.56
CA THR A 897 2.70 3.12 -0.14
C THR A 897 2.79 4.57 0.39
N ALA A 898 3.35 5.49 -0.40
CA ALA A 898 3.42 6.92 -0.03
C ALA A 898 2.02 7.52 0.13
N ASN A 899 1.11 7.27 -0.81
CA ASN A 899 -0.26 7.79 -0.74
C ASN A 899 -1.07 7.17 0.43
N MET A 900 -0.76 5.94 0.87
CA MET A 900 -1.33 5.36 2.09
C MET A 900 -0.81 6.05 3.36
N ARG A 901 0.49 6.40 3.41
CA ARG A 901 1.09 7.08 4.57
C ARG A 901 0.63 8.53 4.71
N THR A 902 0.53 9.23 3.58
CA THR A 902 0.26 10.67 3.55
C THR A 902 -1.21 11.02 3.51
N GLY A 903 -2.06 10.07 3.10
CA GLY A 903 -3.45 10.35 2.78
C GLY A 903 -3.61 11.03 1.42
N GLY A 904 -2.62 10.97 0.52
CA GLY A 904 -2.78 11.31 -0.90
C GLY A 904 -1.97 12.50 -1.42
N ASP A 905 -0.81 12.82 -0.84
CA ASP A 905 -0.04 14.02 -1.18
C ASP A 905 0.32 14.11 -2.69
N ASP A 906 0.69 12.99 -3.32
CA ASP A 906 1.06 12.95 -4.75
C ASP A 906 -0.13 13.30 -5.66
N ILE A 907 -1.28 12.68 -5.42
CA ILE A 907 -2.50 12.92 -6.21
C ILE A 907 -2.97 14.35 -5.98
N ALA A 908 -2.93 14.82 -4.73
CA ALA A 908 -3.27 16.20 -4.40
C ALA A 908 -2.38 17.20 -5.12
N GLN A 909 -1.06 16.98 -5.14
CA GLN A 909 -0.11 17.82 -5.87
C GLN A 909 -0.39 17.82 -7.37
N ALA A 910 -0.66 16.65 -7.96
CA ALA A 910 -0.98 16.52 -9.37
C ALA A 910 -2.27 17.26 -9.76
N LEU A 911 -3.33 17.14 -8.95
CA LEU A 911 -4.59 17.89 -9.13
C LEU A 911 -4.37 19.40 -8.95
N ALA A 912 -3.57 19.81 -7.97
CA ALA A 912 -3.24 21.21 -7.72
C ALA A 912 -2.52 21.86 -8.91
N LEU A 913 -1.54 21.17 -9.51
CA LEU A 913 -0.84 21.64 -10.71
C LEU A 913 -1.81 21.92 -11.88
N MET A 914 -2.84 21.08 -12.08
CA MET A 914 -3.89 21.27 -13.10
C MET A 914 -4.92 22.36 -12.73
N GLY A 915 -4.94 22.81 -11.47
CA GLY A 915 -5.94 23.74 -10.95
C GLY A 915 -7.29 23.07 -10.68
N VAL A 916 -7.27 21.84 -10.16
CA VAL A 916 -8.45 21.05 -9.81
C VAL A 916 -8.43 20.74 -8.32
N LYS A 917 -9.53 21.00 -7.63
CA LYS A 917 -9.71 20.72 -6.21
C LYS A 917 -10.65 19.52 -6.02
N PRO A 918 -10.26 18.46 -5.30
CA PRO A 918 -11.18 17.38 -4.95
C PRO A 918 -12.28 17.89 -4.00
N THR A 919 -13.45 17.26 -4.06
CA THR A 919 -14.58 17.53 -3.17
C THR A 919 -14.90 16.29 -2.34
N TRP A 920 -15.34 16.50 -1.11
CA TRP A 920 -15.63 15.44 -0.15
C TRP A 920 -17.12 15.41 0.20
N ASP A 921 -17.62 14.22 0.54
CA ASP A 921 -18.98 14.01 0.97
C ASP A 921 -19.34 14.89 2.19
N PRO A 922 -20.38 15.75 2.09
CA PRO A 922 -20.84 16.59 3.20
C PRO A 922 -21.34 15.79 4.40
N GLY A 923 -21.72 14.52 4.22
CA GLY A 923 -22.20 13.62 5.26
C GLY A 923 -21.15 13.20 6.30
N GLY A 924 -19.93 13.73 6.23
CA GLY A 924 -18.87 13.48 7.21
C GLY A 924 -18.11 12.17 7.00
N SER A 925 -18.39 11.43 5.93
CA SER A 925 -17.69 10.17 5.62
C SER A 925 -16.23 10.37 5.18
N GLY A 926 -15.86 11.61 4.82
CA GLY A 926 -14.53 11.96 4.32
C GLY A 926 -14.20 11.37 2.95
N ARG A 927 -15.16 10.72 2.29
CA ARG A 927 -14.98 10.12 0.96
C ARG A 927 -14.96 11.19 -0.12
N ILE A 928 -14.22 10.94 -1.19
CA ILE A 928 -14.25 11.77 -2.38
C ILE A 928 -15.62 11.66 -3.05
N ALA A 929 -16.26 12.81 -3.29
CA ALA A 929 -17.55 12.93 -3.96
C ALA A 929 -17.42 13.38 -5.43
N GLY A 930 -16.30 14.01 -5.79
CA GLY A 930 -16.08 14.58 -7.12
C GLY A 930 -14.93 15.59 -7.08
N PHE A 931 -14.94 16.56 -7.99
CA PHE A 931 -13.94 17.63 -8.02
C PHE A 931 -14.53 18.95 -8.57
N GLU A 932 -13.79 20.02 -8.33
CA GLU A 932 -14.09 21.39 -8.73
C GLU A 932 -12.91 21.93 -9.54
N ILE A 933 -13.17 22.41 -10.75
CA ILE A 933 -12.14 23.07 -11.55
C ILE A 933 -12.07 24.55 -11.15
N LEU A 934 -10.90 24.97 -10.66
CA LEU A 934 -10.68 26.35 -10.26
C LEU A 934 -10.60 27.26 -11.49
N PRO A 935 -11.29 28.42 -11.52
CA PRO A 935 -11.17 29.40 -12.59
C PRO A 935 -9.74 29.95 -12.69
N LEU A 936 -9.28 30.30 -13.90
CA LEU A 936 -7.94 30.89 -14.12
C LEU A 936 -7.70 32.16 -13.28
N SER A 937 -8.75 32.95 -13.02
CA SER A 937 -8.65 34.16 -12.17
C SER A 937 -8.39 33.86 -10.70
N VAL A 938 -8.72 32.65 -10.24
CA VAL A 938 -8.40 32.17 -8.89
C VAL A 938 -7.03 31.48 -8.89
N LEU A 939 -6.72 30.78 -9.98
CA LEU A 939 -5.45 30.07 -10.14
C LEU A 939 -4.25 31.02 -10.24
N ASP A 940 -4.42 32.18 -10.89
CA ASP A 940 -3.41 33.22 -11.12
C ASP A 940 -2.12 32.73 -11.80
N ARG A 941 -2.25 31.68 -12.62
CA ARG A 941 -1.20 31.10 -13.46
C ARG A 941 -1.82 30.20 -14.53
N PRO A 942 -1.05 29.77 -15.54
CA PRO A 942 -1.45 28.69 -16.43
C PRO A 942 -1.71 27.37 -15.66
N ARG A 943 -2.57 26.53 -16.22
CA ARG A 943 -2.68 25.12 -15.86
C ARG A 943 -1.43 24.38 -16.37
N VAL A 944 -1.07 23.30 -15.69
CA VAL A 944 0.01 22.41 -16.13
C VAL A 944 -0.59 21.12 -16.67
N ASP A 945 -0.11 20.64 -17.82
CA ASP A 945 -0.43 19.29 -18.31
C ASP A 945 0.33 18.24 -17.48
N VAL A 946 -0.37 17.48 -16.65
CA VAL A 946 0.25 16.50 -15.74
C VAL A 946 0.01 15.08 -16.25
N THR A 947 1.09 14.32 -16.41
CA THR A 947 1.05 12.87 -16.67
C THR A 947 1.47 12.13 -15.40
N LEU A 948 0.65 11.19 -14.93
CA LEU A 948 0.99 10.30 -13.82
C LEU A 948 1.69 9.04 -14.34
N ARG A 949 2.80 8.72 -13.68
CA ARG A 949 3.43 7.41 -13.74
C ARG A 949 3.16 6.66 -12.42
N VAL A 950 2.18 5.76 -12.43
CA VAL A 950 1.75 5.02 -11.24
C VAL A 950 2.50 3.69 -11.08
N SER A 951 2.84 3.33 -9.84
CA SER A 951 3.36 1.99 -9.53
C SER A 951 2.29 0.90 -9.71
N GLY A 952 2.72 -0.36 -9.92
CA GLY A 952 1.79 -1.50 -10.00
C GLY A 952 0.92 -1.68 -8.75
N PHE A 953 1.46 -1.39 -7.56
CA PHE A 953 0.68 -1.41 -6.33
C PHE A 953 -0.32 -0.24 -6.25
N PHE A 954 0.06 0.96 -6.73
CA PHE A 954 -0.88 2.08 -6.80
C PHE A 954 -2.11 1.73 -7.64
N ARG A 955 -1.92 1.10 -8.81
CA ARG A 955 -3.01 0.57 -9.64
C ARG A 955 -3.94 -0.36 -8.86
N ASP A 956 -3.37 -1.25 -8.07
CA ASP A 956 -4.14 -2.27 -7.34
C ASP A 956 -4.93 -1.67 -6.17
N ALA A 957 -4.38 -0.67 -5.48
CA ALA A 957 -4.96 -0.11 -4.25
C ALA A 957 -5.79 1.16 -4.46
N PHE A 958 -5.48 1.97 -5.48
CA PHE A 958 -6.08 3.30 -5.73
C PHE A 958 -6.78 3.45 -7.10
N PRO A 959 -7.62 2.50 -7.53
CA PRO A 959 -8.32 2.59 -8.81
C PRO A 959 -9.28 3.79 -8.87
N ALA A 960 -9.95 4.14 -7.77
CA ALA A 960 -10.82 5.31 -7.74
C ALA A 960 -10.06 6.63 -7.92
N GLN A 961 -8.79 6.69 -7.50
CA GLN A 961 -7.95 7.87 -7.68
C GLN A 961 -7.42 7.97 -9.10
N ILE A 962 -7.19 6.83 -9.78
CA ILE A 962 -6.93 6.80 -11.22
C ILE A 962 -8.12 7.41 -11.97
N ASP A 963 -9.34 6.97 -11.65
CA ASP A 963 -10.57 7.46 -12.28
C ASP A 963 -10.80 8.95 -11.97
N LEU A 964 -10.56 9.39 -10.73
CA LEU A 964 -10.62 10.80 -10.31
C LEU A 964 -9.66 11.67 -11.14
N PHE A 965 -8.40 11.26 -11.26
CA PHE A 965 -7.38 12.04 -11.96
C PHE A 965 -7.63 12.07 -13.47
N ASP A 966 -7.99 10.94 -14.08
CA ASP A 966 -8.32 10.88 -15.51
C ASP A 966 -9.55 11.72 -15.84
N SER A 967 -10.60 11.67 -15.01
CA SER A 967 -11.79 12.53 -15.16
C SER A 967 -11.44 14.01 -15.07
N ALA A 968 -10.65 14.39 -14.05
CA ALA A 968 -10.18 15.76 -13.88
C ALA A 968 -9.36 16.25 -15.09
N ALA A 969 -8.42 15.44 -15.58
CA ALA A 969 -7.59 15.79 -16.73
C ALA A 969 -8.44 15.99 -18.01
N ARG A 970 -9.44 15.13 -18.26
CA ARG A 970 -10.34 15.25 -19.41
C ARG A 970 -11.22 16.49 -19.34
N ASP A 971 -11.80 16.77 -18.17
CA ASP A 971 -12.65 17.95 -18.00
C ASP A 971 -11.85 19.24 -18.14
N VAL A 972 -10.59 19.27 -17.67
CA VAL A 972 -9.68 20.40 -17.90
C VAL A 972 -9.30 20.52 -19.38
N ALA A 973 -9.05 19.40 -20.07
CA ALA A 973 -8.74 19.40 -21.51
C ALA A 973 -9.91 19.89 -22.38
N ALA A 974 -11.15 19.77 -21.89
CA ALA A 974 -12.36 20.19 -22.59
C ALA A 974 -12.73 21.67 -22.38
N LEU A 975 -11.99 22.41 -21.55
CA LEU A 975 -12.25 23.83 -21.31
C LEU A 975 -11.91 24.68 -22.53
N ASP A 976 -12.76 25.67 -22.81
CA ASP A 976 -12.49 26.72 -23.80
C ASP A 976 -11.65 27.83 -23.16
N GLU A 977 -10.36 27.53 -22.96
CA GLU A 977 -9.36 28.44 -22.41
C GLU A 977 -8.24 28.69 -23.44
N PRO A 978 -7.59 29.87 -23.43
CA PRO A 978 -6.47 30.14 -24.33
C PRO A 978 -5.33 29.12 -24.20
N ASP A 979 -4.76 28.69 -25.32
CA ASP A 979 -3.75 27.62 -25.39
C ASP A 979 -2.53 27.82 -24.47
N HIS A 980 -2.11 29.07 -24.27
CA HIS A 980 -0.98 29.42 -23.41
C HIS A 980 -1.32 29.39 -21.91
N LEU A 981 -2.60 29.41 -21.57
CA LEU A 981 -3.11 29.28 -20.19
C LEU A 981 -3.58 27.86 -19.88
N ASN A 982 -3.93 27.07 -20.90
CA ASN A 982 -4.27 25.66 -20.77
C ASN A 982 -3.53 24.79 -21.81
N PRO A 983 -2.25 24.45 -21.52
CA PRO A 983 -1.44 23.59 -22.39
C PRO A 983 -2.03 22.19 -22.60
N LEU A 984 -2.75 21.67 -21.60
CA LEU A 984 -3.42 20.37 -21.66
C LEU A 984 -4.51 20.36 -22.74
N ALA A 985 -5.41 21.35 -22.74
CA ALA A 985 -6.46 21.50 -23.75
C ALA A 985 -5.89 21.73 -25.16
N ALA A 986 -4.80 22.52 -25.27
CA ALA A 986 -4.10 22.72 -26.53
C ALA A 986 -3.53 21.39 -27.09
N ARG A 987 -2.84 20.61 -26.24
CA ARG A 987 -2.24 19.33 -26.63
C ARG A 987 -3.29 18.32 -27.06
N VAL A 988 -4.35 18.14 -26.26
CA VAL A 988 -5.42 17.17 -26.56
C VAL A 988 -6.13 17.51 -27.88
N ARG A 989 -6.43 18.78 -28.15
CA ARG A 989 -7.03 19.20 -29.44
C ARG A 989 -6.11 18.90 -30.62
N GLY A 990 -4.82 19.24 -30.52
CA GLY A 990 -3.86 19.00 -31.59
C GLY A 990 -3.66 17.51 -31.90
N GLU A 991 -3.54 16.68 -30.86
CA GLU A 991 -3.36 15.23 -31.04
C GLU A 991 -4.61 14.53 -31.54
N ARG A 992 -5.79 14.91 -31.05
CA ARG A 992 -7.06 14.42 -31.59
C ARG A 992 -7.15 14.70 -33.09
N GLN A 993 -6.83 15.93 -33.51
CA GLN A 993 -6.82 16.30 -34.93
C GLN A 993 -5.82 15.46 -35.74
N SER A 994 -4.62 15.23 -35.21
CA SER A 994 -3.61 14.37 -35.86
C SER A 994 -4.08 12.93 -35.99
N LEU A 995 -4.62 12.34 -34.91
CA LEU A 995 -5.11 10.96 -34.92
C LEU A 995 -6.30 10.77 -35.88
N MET A 996 -7.19 11.76 -35.96
CA MET A 996 -8.29 11.75 -36.94
C MET A 996 -7.76 11.85 -38.38
N ALA A 997 -6.71 12.65 -38.62
CA ALA A 997 -6.06 12.73 -39.92
C ALA A 997 -5.41 11.39 -40.33
N ASP A 998 -4.94 10.61 -39.35
CA ASP A 998 -4.39 9.26 -39.54
C ASP A 998 -5.49 8.18 -39.67
N GLY A 999 -6.76 8.56 -39.73
CA GLY A 999 -7.90 7.66 -39.97
C GLY A 999 -8.53 7.05 -38.71
N MET A 1000 -8.15 7.50 -37.51
CA MET A 1000 -8.80 7.11 -36.25
C MET A 1000 -10.18 7.77 -36.13
N SER A 1001 -11.17 7.04 -35.57
CA SER A 1001 -12.48 7.62 -35.29
C SER A 1001 -12.36 8.78 -34.30
N ASP A 1002 -13.28 9.76 -34.35
CA ASP A 1002 -13.26 10.89 -33.40
C ASP A 1002 -13.33 10.42 -31.94
N VAL A 1003 -14.09 9.35 -31.68
CA VAL A 1003 -14.25 8.73 -30.37
C VAL A 1003 -12.93 8.12 -29.88
N ASP A 1004 -12.28 7.30 -30.70
CA ASP A 1004 -11.00 6.66 -30.35
C ASP A 1004 -9.87 7.69 -30.26
N ALA A 1005 -9.86 8.69 -31.15
CA ALA A 1005 -8.90 9.78 -31.15
C ALA A 1005 -9.01 10.62 -29.88
N THR A 1006 -10.23 10.97 -29.48
CA THR A 1006 -10.50 11.69 -28.23
C THR A 1006 -10.10 10.85 -27.02
N ARG A 1007 -10.44 9.55 -27.00
CA ARG A 1007 -10.05 8.64 -25.93
C ARG A 1007 -8.54 8.58 -25.77
N ARG A 1008 -7.82 8.33 -26.87
CA ARG A 1008 -6.37 8.16 -26.90
C ARG A 1008 -5.62 9.45 -26.58
N ALA A 1009 -6.03 10.60 -27.12
CA ALA A 1009 -5.43 11.90 -26.80
C ALA A 1009 -5.61 12.28 -25.32
N GLY A 1010 -6.68 11.82 -24.68
CA GLY A 1010 -7.00 12.10 -23.28
C GLY A 1010 -6.13 11.38 -22.25
N TYR A 1011 -5.41 10.30 -22.60
CA TYR A 1011 -4.68 9.52 -21.60
C TYR A 1011 -3.59 10.34 -20.88
N ARG A 1012 -3.64 10.30 -19.53
CA ARG A 1012 -2.67 10.93 -18.62
C ARG A 1012 -2.21 10.06 -17.46
N VAL A 1013 -2.67 8.80 -17.36
CA VAL A 1013 -2.22 7.86 -16.32
C VAL A 1013 -1.56 6.65 -16.99
N PHE A 1014 -0.30 6.38 -16.65
CA PHE A 1014 0.48 5.26 -17.16
C PHE A 1014 1.04 4.42 -16.02
N GLY A 1015 0.91 3.09 -16.09
CA GLY A 1015 1.24 2.15 -15.01
C GLY A 1015 1.99 0.91 -15.49
N SER A 1016 2.35 0.01 -14.57
CA SER A 1016 2.93 -1.30 -14.94
C SER A 1016 1.91 -2.13 -15.74
N LYS A 1017 2.36 -3.10 -16.54
CA LYS A 1017 1.45 -4.08 -17.20
C LYS A 1017 0.49 -4.69 -16.15
N PRO A 1018 -0.80 -4.86 -16.45
CA PRO A 1018 -1.73 -5.57 -15.57
C PRO A 1018 -1.16 -6.93 -15.13
N GLY A 1019 -1.23 -7.23 -13.83
CA GLY A 1019 -0.70 -8.47 -13.24
C GLY A 1019 0.84 -8.52 -13.06
N ALA A 1020 1.56 -7.47 -13.47
CA ALA A 1020 2.99 -7.29 -13.23
C ALA A 1020 3.30 -6.04 -12.39
N TYR A 1021 4.54 -5.97 -11.89
CA TYR A 1021 5.02 -4.98 -10.93
C TYR A 1021 6.46 -4.55 -11.24
N GLY A 1022 6.87 -3.36 -10.78
CA GLY A 1022 8.21 -2.82 -11.03
C GLY A 1022 8.32 -1.95 -12.29
N ALA A 1023 9.55 -1.52 -12.60
CA ALA A 1023 9.87 -0.61 -13.71
C ALA A 1023 10.90 -1.17 -14.72
N GLY A 1024 11.35 -2.41 -14.54
CA GLY A 1024 12.19 -3.14 -15.51
C GLY A 1024 13.68 -2.78 -15.52
N LEU A 1025 14.12 -1.83 -14.69
CA LEU A 1025 15.52 -1.38 -14.71
C LEU A 1025 16.45 -2.19 -13.81
N GLN A 1026 15.92 -2.82 -12.77
CA GLN A 1026 16.75 -3.42 -11.76
C GLN A 1026 17.61 -4.58 -12.28
N SER A 1027 17.00 -5.56 -12.95
CA SER A 1027 17.73 -6.67 -13.57
C SER A 1027 18.79 -6.20 -14.57
N LEU A 1028 18.55 -5.09 -15.29
CA LEU A 1028 19.53 -4.53 -16.22
C LEU A 1028 20.75 -3.97 -15.47
N ILE A 1029 20.53 -3.23 -14.39
CA ILE A 1029 21.61 -2.66 -13.56
C ILE A 1029 22.38 -3.77 -12.83
N ASP A 1030 21.69 -4.77 -12.29
CA ASP A 1030 22.28 -5.83 -11.48
C ASP A 1030 23.10 -6.82 -12.31
N GLU A 1031 22.60 -7.20 -13.49
CA GLU A 1031 23.25 -8.16 -14.39
C GLU A 1031 24.16 -7.50 -15.45
N LYS A 1032 24.37 -6.18 -15.35
CA LYS A 1032 25.16 -5.38 -16.31
C LYS A 1032 24.63 -5.48 -17.76
N GLY A 1033 23.34 -5.78 -17.92
CA GLY A 1033 22.68 -6.11 -19.20
C GLY A 1033 22.39 -4.93 -20.13
N TRP A 1034 23.08 -3.80 -19.98
CA TRP A 1034 22.87 -2.58 -20.74
C TRP A 1034 24.19 -1.99 -21.25
N THR A 1035 24.14 -1.30 -22.39
CA THR A 1035 25.29 -0.68 -23.05
C THR A 1035 25.17 0.83 -23.14
N GLU A 1036 23.95 1.33 -23.38
CA GLU A 1036 23.64 2.76 -23.51
C GLU A 1036 22.37 3.11 -22.70
N THR A 1037 22.18 4.41 -22.39
CA THR A 1037 20.96 4.90 -21.72
C THR A 1037 19.68 4.53 -22.50
N GLY A 1038 19.78 4.35 -23.82
CA GLY A 1038 18.68 3.88 -24.66
C GLY A 1038 18.15 2.49 -24.29
N ASP A 1039 18.99 1.59 -23.80
CA ASP A 1039 18.56 0.27 -23.32
C ASP A 1039 17.63 0.41 -22.10
N LEU A 1040 18.03 1.27 -21.15
CA LEU A 1040 17.25 1.57 -19.94
C LEU A 1040 15.91 2.23 -20.30
N ALA A 1041 15.92 3.21 -21.21
CA ALA A 1041 14.71 3.87 -21.68
C ALA A 1041 13.71 2.92 -22.34
N ARG A 1042 14.20 1.99 -23.19
CA ARG A 1042 13.35 0.98 -23.85
C ARG A 1042 12.70 0.04 -22.84
N ALA A 1043 13.46 -0.43 -21.85
CA ALA A 1043 12.93 -1.27 -20.77
C ALA A 1043 11.88 -0.52 -19.94
N TYR A 1044 12.16 0.74 -19.57
CA TYR A 1044 11.24 1.57 -18.82
C TYR A 1044 9.90 1.78 -19.56
N LEU A 1045 9.95 2.08 -20.86
CA LEU A 1045 8.76 2.19 -21.71
C LEU A 1045 8.02 0.85 -21.84
N ALA A 1046 8.74 -0.26 -22.01
CA ALA A 1046 8.14 -1.59 -22.12
C ALA A 1046 7.36 -1.98 -20.86
N TRP A 1047 7.90 -1.69 -19.67
CA TRP A 1047 7.26 -2.01 -18.39
C TRP A 1047 6.21 -0.99 -17.99
N GLY A 1048 6.35 0.27 -18.41
CA GLY A 1048 5.54 1.38 -17.91
C GLY A 1048 4.56 2.02 -18.88
N GLY A 1049 4.61 1.71 -20.17
CA GLY A 1049 3.77 2.33 -21.19
C GLY A 1049 2.37 1.71 -21.30
N TYR A 1050 1.68 1.47 -20.18
CA TYR A 1050 0.30 0.96 -20.18
C TYR A 1050 -0.65 2.03 -19.65
N ALA A 1051 -1.64 2.42 -20.44
CA ALA A 1051 -2.58 3.47 -20.11
C ALA A 1051 -3.71 2.98 -19.20
N TYR A 1052 -4.13 3.84 -18.27
CA TYR A 1052 -5.24 3.61 -17.34
C TYR A 1052 -6.21 4.81 -17.35
N GLY A 1053 -7.49 4.55 -17.05
CA GLY A 1053 -8.56 5.57 -17.01
C GLY A 1053 -9.62 5.41 -18.10
N GLN A 1054 -10.81 5.96 -17.88
CA GLN A 1054 -11.99 5.88 -18.77
C GLN A 1054 -12.33 4.46 -19.27
N GLY A 1055 -12.28 3.48 -18.36
CA GLY A 1055 -12.52 2.06 -18.70
C GLY A 1055 -11.30 1.32 -19.25
N SER A 1056 -10.19 2.01 -19.55
CA SER A 1056 -8.92 1.37 -19.88
C SER A 1056 -8.26 0.79 -18.63
N SER A 1057 -7.94 -0.50 -18.67
CA SER A 1057 -7.36 -1.25 -17.56
C SER A 1057 -5.94 -1.73 -17.88
N GLY A 1058 -5.09 -0.84 -18.41
CA GLY A 1058 -3.71 -1.14 -18.79
C GLY A 1058 -3.54 -1.50 -20.27
N GLU A 1059 -4.08 -0.67 -21.17
CA GLU A 1059 -3.89 -0.81 -22.61
C GLU A 1059 -2.43 -0.46 -23.01
N ALA A 1060 -1.80 -1.28 -23.84
CA ALA A 1060 -0.43 -1.04 -24.30
C ALA A 1060 -0.37 0.23 -25.17
N GLN A 1061 0.28 1.27 -24.66
CA GLN A 1061 0.35 2.61 -25.25
C GLN A 1061 1.79 3.16 -25.13
N GLN A 1062 2.81 2.33 -25.33
CA GLN A 1062 4.22 2.70 -25.16
C GLN A 1062 4.63 3.89 -26.05
N GLN A 1063 4.15 3.91 -27.30
CA GLN A 1063 4.42 5.01 -28.23
C GLN A 1063 3.80 6.32 -27.75
N LEU A 1064 2.55 6.27 -27.26
CA LEU A 1064 1.87 7.45 -26.72
C LEU A 1064 2.56 7.94 -25.45
N PHE A 1065 2.96 7.02 -24.57
CA PHE A 1065 3.70 7.38 -23.37
C PHE A 1065 5.04 8.06 -23.72
N ALA A 1066 5.79 7.53 -24.69
CA ALA A 1066 6.99 8.18 -25.20
C ALA A 1066 6.70 9.60 -25.75
N GLN A 1067 5.63 9.76 -26.54
CA GLN A 1067 5.21 11.07 -27.05
C GLN A 1067 4.88 12.06 -25.93
N ARG A 1068 4.23 11.61 -24.84
CA ARG A 1068 3.98 12.45 -23.65
C ARG A 1068 5.30 12.94 -23.05
N LEU A 1069 6.24 12.03 -22.83
CA LEU A 1069 7.54 12.29 -22.22
C LEU A 1069 8.42 13.23 -23.05
N THR A 1070 8.33 13.21 -24.38
CA THR A 1070 9.06 14.16 -25.25
C THR A 1070 8.71 15.62 -24.97
N GLY A 1071 7.49 15.88 -24.53
CA GLY A 1071 7.00 17.23 -24.25
C GLY A 1071 6.98 17.62 -22.77
N VAL A 1072 7.61 16.84 -21.89
CA VAL A 1072 7.70 17.10 -20.44
C VAL A 1072 8.86 18.05 -20.16
N GLU A 1073 8.63 19.06 -19.31
CA GLU A 1073 9.64 20.04 -18.90
C GLU A 1073 10.24 19.75 -17.52
N ALA A 1074 9.54 18.98 -16.66
CA ALA A 1074 10.08 18.50 -15.39
C ALA A 1074 9.49 17.14 -14.95
N VAL A 1075 10.32 16.34 -14.29
CA VAL A 1075 9.95 15.13 -13.54
C VAL A 1075 9.78 15.50 -12.08
N LEU A 1076 8.70 15.03 -11.45
CA LEU A 1076 8.45 15.18 -10.02
C LEU A 1076 8.43 13.81 -9.35
N HIS A 1077 9.14 13.73 -8.21
CA HIS A 1077 9.06 12.61 -7.29
C HIS A 1077 9.03 13.13 -5.84
N ASN A 1078 8.30 12.46 -4.97
CA ASN A 1078 8.09 12.88 -3.58
C ASN A 1078 8.61 11.81 -2.62
N GLN A 1079 9.38 12.22 -1.61
CA GLN A 1079 9.75 11.43 -0.44
C GLN A 1079 8.96 11.92 0.76
N ASP A 1080 8.32 11.03 1.52
CA ASP A 1080 7.35 11.41 2.55
C ASP A 1080 7.77 11.10 3.99
N ASN A 1081 8.97 10.56 4.20
CA ASN A 1081 9.45 10.12 5.51
C ASN A 1081 10.98 10.29 5.64
N ALA A 1082 11.50 10.22 6.88
CA ALA A 1082 12.91 10.44 7.20
C ALA A 1082 13.68 9.13 7.51
N GLU A 1083 12.97 8.00 7.55
CA GLU A 1083 13.50 6.69 7.92
C GLU A 1083 14.36 6.06 6.82
N HIS A 1084 14.19 6.50 5.57
CA HIS A 1084 15.04 6.15 4.45
C HIS A 1084 15.21 7.33 3.50
N ASP A 1085 16.28 7.32 2.72
CA ASP A 1085 16.54 8.25 1.62
C ASP A 1085 16.56 7.56 0.25
N LEU A 1086 16.78 8.33 -0.82
CA LEU A 1086 16.77 7.82 -2.19
C LEU A 1086 17.88 6.80 -2.48
N LEU A 1087 18.95 6.75 -1.67
CA LEU A 1087 20.04 5.78 -1.77
C LEU A 1087 19.91 4.63 -0.76
N ASP A 1088 18.69 4.39 -0.25
CA ASP A 1088 18.33 3.24 0.58
C ASP A 1088 17.34 2.28 -0.10
N SER A 1089 16.76 2.68 -1.22
CA SER A 1089 15.73 1.90 -1.92
C SER A 1089 15.93 1.97 -3.42
N ASP A 1090 15.91 0.81 -4.07
CA ASP A 1090 16.03 0.68 -5.53
C ASP A 1090 14.86 1.33 -6.27
N ASN A 1091 13.69 1.45 -5.64
CA ASN A 1091 12.52 2.02 -6.30
C ASN A 1091 12.73 3.47 -6.75
N TYR A 1092 13.53 4.29 -6.05
CA TYR A 1092 13.72 5.69 -6.40
C TYR A 1092 14.38 5.83 -7.79
N TYR A 1093 15.57 5.27 -8.00
CA TYR A 1093 16.22 5.34 -9.32
C TYR A 1093 15.40 4.62 -10.40
N GLN A 1094 14.68 3.55 -10.04
CA GLN A 1094 13.87 2.80 -11.00
C GLN A 1094 12.75 3.65 -11.60
N PHE A 1095 12.07 4.47 -10.78
CA PHE A 1095 10.95 5.30 -11.23
C PHE A 1095 11.40 6.70 -11.65
N GLU A 1096 12.09 7.41 -10.76
CA GLU A 1096 12.56 8.78 -10.98
C GLU A 1096 13.71 8.81 -12.00
N GLY A 1097 14.75 8.01 -11.76
CA GLY A 1097 15.87 7.85 -12.70
C GLY A 1097 15.42 7.26 -14.03
N GLY A 1098 14.50 6.29 -14.03
CA GLY A 1098 13.93 5.73 -15.25
C GLY A 1098 13.21 6.75 -16.12
N LEU A 1099 12.44 7.66 -15.52
CA LEU A 1099 11.84 8.79 -16.24
C LEU A 1099 12.90 9.72 -16.82
N ALA A 1100 13.92 10.09 -16.02
CA ALA A 1100 15.00 10.94 -16.47
C ALA A 1100 15.78 10.34 -17.65
N ALA A 1101 16.15 9.06 -17.56
CA ALA A 1101 16.82 8.29 -18.62
C ALA A 1101 15.98 8.26 -19.91
N THR A 1102 14.68 8.02 -19.77
CA THR A 1102 13.75 7.95 -20.90
C THR A 1102 13.60 9.29 -21.60
N ILE A 1103 13.41 10.38 -20.84
CA ILE A 1103 13.30 11.73 -21.41
C ILE A 1103 14.62 12.13 -22.09
N LYS A 1104 15.77 11.84 -21.47
CA LYS A 1104 17.10 12.10 -22.07
C LYS A 1104 17.27 11.35 -23.39
N HIS A 1105 16.86 10.08 -23.44
CA HIS A 1105 16.92 9.29 -24.66
C HIS A 1105 16.00 9.84 -25.77
N LEU A 1106 14.78 10.24 -25.44
CA LEU A 1106 13.79 10.70 -26.41
C LEU A 1106 14.07 12.13 -26.94
N THR A 1107 14.62 13.01 -26.12
CA THR A 1107 14.79 14.44 -26.44
C THR A 1107 16.24 14.85 -26.71
N GLY A 1108 17.21 14.01 -26.33
CA GLY A 1108 18.63 14.35 -26.32
C GLY A 1108 19.02 15.34 -25.22
N LYS A 1109 18.08 15.76 -24.37
CA LYS A 1109 18.30 16.74 -23.29
C LYS A 1109 18.06 16.11 -21.93
N ARG A 1110 18.92 16.46 -20.97
CA ARG A 1110 18.73 16.07 -19.57
C ARG A 1110 17.42 16.63 -19.03
N ALA A 1111 16.63 15.79 -18.37
CA ALA A 1111 15.39 16.23 -17.74
C ALA A 1111 15.68 17.04 -16.47
N VAL A 1112 14.88 18.08 -16.21
CA VAL A 1112 14.83 18.72 -14.89
C VAL A 1112 14.08 17.76 -13.96
N VAL A 1113 14.66 17.42 -12.83
CA VAL A 1113 14.07 16.50 -11.86
C VAL A 1113 13.98 17.19 -10.51
N TRP A 1114 12.74 17.33 -10.00
CA TRP A 1114 12.44 17.86 -8.68
C TRP A 1114 12.14 16.73 -7.72
N HIS A 1115 13.04 16.52 -6.75
CA HIS A 1115 12.85 15.63 -5.62
C HIS A 1115 12.28 16.43 -4.45
N ASN A 1116 11.01 16.19 -4.13
CA ASN A 1116 10.30 16.93 -3.09
C ASN A 1116 10.33 16.14 -1.78
N ASP A 1117 10.71 16.79 -0.70
CA ASP A 1117 10.73 16.22 0.65
C ASP A 1117 9.47 16.69 1.41
N HIS A 1118 8.55 15.75 1.63
CA HIS A 1118 7.29 15.87 2.38
C HIS A 1118 7.37 15.20 3.76
N SER A 1119 8.56 14.83 4.23
CA SER A 1119 8.77 14.25 5.57
C SER A 1119 8.32 15.20 6.69
N ARG A 1120 8.36 16.51 6.44
CA ARG A 1120 7.83 17.58 7.30
C ARG A 1120 6.60 18.23 6.64
N PRO A 1121 5.37 17.84 7.02
CA PRO A 1121 4.16 18.24 6.30
C PRO A 1121 3.94 19.76 6.22
N GLU A 1122 4.32 20.50 7.27
CA GLU A 1122 4.14 21.97 7.34
C GLU A 1122 5.17 22.76 6.52
N ALA A 1123 6.28 22.11 6.12
CA ALA A 1123 7.41 22.76 5.46
C ALA A 1123 8.04 21.88 4.37
N PRO A 1124 7.28 21.50 3.32
CA PRO A 1124 7.81 20.71 2.21
C PRO A 1124 8.99 21.43 1.55
N LYS A 1125 10.03 20.67 1.16
CA LYS A 1125 11.23 21.21 0.50
C LYS A 1125 11.32 20.70 -0.94
N ILE A 1126 11.60 21.59 -1.87
CA ILE A 1126 11.76 21.28 -3.30
C ILE A 1126 13.25 21.39 -3.62
N ARG A 1127 13.87 20.29 -4.05
CA ARG A 1127 15.28 20.25 -4.43
C ARG A 1127 15.43 19.68 -5.83
N ALA A 1128 16.44 20.14 -6.55
CA ALA A 1128 16.88 19.41 -7.73
C ALA A 1128 17.46 18.06 -7.29
N LEU A 1129 17.33 17.02 -8.12
CA LEU A 1129 17.86 15.69 -7.80
C LEU A 1129 19.38 15.73 -7.48
N ASP A 1130 20.14 16.61 -8.14
CA ASP A 1130 21.58 16.79 -7.90
C ASP A 1130 21.87 17.32 -6.50
N GLU A 1131 21.06 18.29 -6.04
CA GLU A 1131 21.16 18.87 -4.70
C GLU A 1131 20.87 17.80 -3.64
N GLU A 1132 19.88 16.94 -3.88
CA GLU A 1132 19.53 15.87 -2.95
C GLU A 1132 20.56 14.74 -2.94
N ILE A 1133 21.10 14.32 -4.09
CA ILE A 1133 22.21 13.36 -4.16
C ILE A 1133 23.40 13.86 -3.35
N ALA A 1134 23.83 15.11 -3.57
CA ALA A 1134 24.93 15.71 -2.85
C ALA A 1134 24.65 15.76 -1.34
N ARG A 1135 23.45 16.20 -0.95
CA ARG A 1135 23.01 16.25 0.44
C ARG A 1135 23.09 14.88 1.11
N ILE A 1136 22.56 13.84 0.48
CA ILE A 1136 22.52 12.49 1.05
C ILE A 1136 23.91 11.86 1.11
N VAL A 1137 24.76 12.08 0.09
CA VAL A 1137 26.16 11.60 0.11
C VAL A 1137 26.89 12.14 1.32
N ARG A 1138 26.76 13.43 1.62
CA ARG A 1138 27.41 14.09 2.76
C ARG A 1138 26.73 13.80 4.10
N ALA A 1139 25.41 13.93 4.17
CA ALA A 1139 24.70 13.78 5.44
C ALA A 1139 24.76 12.34 5.96
N ARG A 1140 24.83 11.34 5.06
CA ARG A 1140 24.63 9.94 5.43
C ARG A 1140 25.63 8.96 4.82
N VAL A 1141 25.82 8.92 3.49
CA VAL A 1141 26.67 7.89 2.82
C VAL A 1141 28.09 7.86 3.38
N VAL A 1142 28.74 9.02 3.43
CA VAL A 1142 30.14 9.13 3.86
C VAL A 1142 30.26 9.69 5.28
N ASN A 1143 29.16 9.67 6.05
CA ASN A 1143 29.12 10.15 7.41
C ASN A 1143 29.66 9.06 8.36
N PRO A 1144 30.76 9.31 9.10
CA PRO A 1144 31.33 8.35 10.04
C PRO A 1144 30.35 7.86 11.10
N LYS A 1145 29.38 8.69 11.51
CA LYS A 1145 28.33 8.31 12.48
C LYS A 1145 27.44 7.21 11.90
N TRP A 1146 26.98 7.37 10.66
CA TRP A 1146 26.18 6.35 9.97
C TRP A 1146 26.99 5.09 9.67
N ILE A 1147 28.22 5.23 9.16
CA ILE A 1147 29.11 4.10 8.86
C ILE A 1147 29.34 3.28 10.12
N SER A 1148 29.70 3.92 11.24
CA SER A 1148 29.86 3.26 12.54
C SER A 1148 28.54 2.62 13.00
N GLY A 1149 27.42 3.30 12.79
CA GLY A 1149 26.07 2.81 13.04
C GLY A 1149 25.78 1.48 12.38
N ILE A 1150 26.01 1.41 11.08
CA ILE A 1150 25.76 0.25 10.23
C ILE A 1150 26.79 -0.87 10.48
N MET A 1151 28.04 -0.53 10.79
CA MET A 1151 29.09 -1.51 11.12
C MET A 1151 28.77 -2.32 12.39
N ARG A 1152 27.88 -1.85 13.27
CA ARG A 1152 27.38 -2.65 14.41
C ARG A 1152 26.59 -3.89 14.00
N HIS A 1153 26.21 -4.01 12.73
CA HIS A 1153 25.32 -5.05 12.19
C HIS A 1153 26.03 -6.10 11.32
N GLY A 1154 27.36 -6.22 11.42
CA GLY A 1154 28.12 -7.32 10.79
C GLY A 1154 27.80 -7.53 9.31
N TYR A 1155 27.37 -8.74 8.93
CA TYR A 1155 27.03 -9.05 7.53
C TYR A 1155 26.01 -8.08 6.91
N LYS A 1156 24.94 -7.76 7.64
CA LYS A 1156 23.91 -6.81 7.15
C LYS A 1156 24.46 -5.39 7.10
N GLY A 1157 25.42 -5.05 7.94
CA GLY A 1157 26.17 -3.81 7.82
C GLY A 1157 26.88 -3.68 6.46
N GLY A 1158 27.64 -4.70 6.08
CA GLY A 1158 28.29 -4.76 4.77
C GLY A 1158 27.30 -4.76 3.59
N PHE A 1159 26.15 -5.43 3.75
CA PHE A 1159 25.05 -5.37 2.77
C PHE A 1159 24.61 -3.93 2.50
N GLU A 1160 24.36 -3.14 3.55
CA GLU A 1160 23.82 -1.78 3.41
C GLU A 1160 24.82 -0.86 2.69
N LEU A 1161 26.12 -0.99 3.01
CA LEU A 1161 27.19 -0.28 2.31
C LEU A 1161 27.18 -0.62 0.81
N ALA A 1162 27.10 -1.91 0.45
CA ALA A 1162 27.02 -2.33 -0.95
C ALA A 1162 25.76 -1.84 -1.68
N ALA A 1163 24.60 -1.92 -1.02
CA ALA A 1163 23.34 -1.46 -1.57
C ALA A 1163 23.36 0.05 -1.89
N THR A 1164 23.88 0.88 -0.99
CA THR A 1164 24.06 2.32 -1.23
C THR A 1164 24.93 2.60 -2.46
N VAL A 1165 26.03 1.86 -2.67
CA VAL A 1165 26.90 2.02 -3.83
C VAL A 1165 26.19 1.62 -5.13
N ASP A 1166 25.43 0.52 -5.11
CA ASP A 1166 24.60 0.10 -6.25
C ASP A 1166 23.60 1.19 -6.64
N TYR A 1167 22.92 1.80 -5.67
CA TYR A 1167 21.90 2.83 -5.93
C TYR A 1167 22.52 4.15 -6.39
N LEU A 1168 23.66 4.54 -5.83
CA LEU A 1168 24.41 5.71 -6.31
C LEU A 1168 24.84 5.53 -7.77
N PHE A 1169 25.40 4.35 -8.11
CA PHE A 1169 25.73 4.01 -9.49
C PHE A 1169 24.50 4.04 -10.40
N ALA A 1170 23.36 3.50 -9.95
CA ALA A 1170 22.15 3.45 -10.75
C ALA A 1170 21.62 4.86 -11.06
N PHE A 1171 21.69 5.80 -10.10
CA PHE A 1171 21.36 7.21 -10.33
C PHE A 1171 22.34 7.91 -11.28
N ALA A 1172 23.63 7.59 -11.21
CA ALA A 1172 24.61 8.07 -12.19
C ALA A 1172 24.24 7.59 -13.61
N ALA A 1173 23.89 6.31 -13.75
CA ALA A 1173 23.53 5.69 -15.03
C ALA A 1173 22.21 6.20 -15.61
N THR A 1174 21.23 6.53 -14.77
CA THR A 1174 19.86 6.86 -15.19
C THR A 1174 19.59 8.36 -15.29
N ALA A 1175 20.12 9.18 -14.37
CA ALA A 1175 19.76 10.58 -14.24
C ALA A 1175 20.92 11.59 -14.41
N ASP A 1176 22.17 11.10 -14.52
CA ASP A 1176 23.34 11.96 -14.74
C ASP A 1176 23.50 13.01 -13.62
N CYS A 1177 23.19 12.61 -12.38
CA CYS A 1177 23.07 13.45 -11.19
C CYS A 1177 24.18 13.22 -10.14
N VAL A 1178 25.10 12.30 -10.43
CA VAL A 1178 26.20 11.94 -9.53
C VAL A 1178 27.50 12.46 -10.13
N ALA A 1179 28.19 13.34 -9.40
CA ALA A 1179 29.48 13.89 -9.79
C ALA A 1179 30.66 13.00 -9.36
N ASP A 1180 31.82 13.19 -10.00
CA ASP A 1180 33.04 12.41 -9.72
C ASP A 1180 33.46 12.47 -8.24
N HIS A 1181 33.35 13.64 -7.61
CA HIS A 1181 33.72 13.81 -6.20
C HIS A 1181 32.78 13.09 -5.23
N HIS A 1182 31.56 12.73 -5.65
CA HIS A 1182 30.70 11.85 -4.86
C HIS A 1182 31.25 10.43 -4.83
N PHE A 1183 31.68 9.88 -5.98
CA PHE A 1183 32.31 8.57 -6.04
C PHE A 1183 33.68 8.56 -5.34
N ASP A 1184 34.48 9.62 -5.48
CA ASP A 1184 35.73 9.76 -4.73
C ASP A 1184 35.48 9.70 -3.22
N ALA A 1185 34.47 10.45 -2.72
CA ALA A 1185 34.13 10.45 -1.30
C ALA A 1185 33.71 9.06 -0.79
N VAL A 1186 32.92 8.31 -1.57
CA VAL A 1186 32.51 6.95 -1.23
C VAL A 1186 33.69 5.98 -1.26
N PHE A 1187 34.53 6.06 -2.29
CA PHE A 1187 35.74 5.24 -2.41
C PHE A 1187 36.67 5.47 -1.21
N ASP A 1188 36.88 6.73 -0.84
CA ASP A 1188 37.72 7.10 0.29
C ASP A 1188 37.13 6.57 1.62
N ALA A 1189 35.84 6.79 1.86
CA ALA A 1189 35.19 6.40 3.10
C ALA A 1189 35.03 4.88 3.28
N TYR A 1190 34.88 4.10 2.20
CA TYR A 1190 34.58 2.66 2.31
C TYR A 1190 35.78 1.75 2.08
N LEU A 1191 36.69 2.13 1.17
CA LEU A 1191 37.77 1.25 0.71
C LEU A 1191 39.17 1.78 1.04
N VAL A 1192 39.36 3.09 1.11
CA VAL A 1192 40.64 3.68 1.54
C VAL A 1192 40.75 3.71 3.06
N ASP A 1193 39.64 3.96 3.76
CA ASP A 1193 39.58 3.78 5.21
C ASP A 1193 39.84 2.31 5.60
N ASP A 1194 40.94 2.07 6.31
CA ASP A 1194 41.38 0.73 6.68
C ASP A 1194 40.43 0.05 7.68
N GLU A 1195 39.72 0.81 8.53
CA GLU A 1195 38.78 0.26 9.51
C GLU A 1195 37.53 -0.27 8.80
N VAL A 1196 36.96 0.55 7.90
CA VAL A 1196 35.76 0.17 7.13
C VAL A 1196 36.08 -0.98 6.17
N ARG A 1197 37.25 -0.94 5.50
CA ARG A 1197 37.68 -2.03 4.63
C ARG A 1197 37.89 -3.33 5.42
N ALA A 1198 38.60 -3.29 6.55
CA ALA A 1198 38.82 -4.47 7.39
C ALA A 1198 37.50 -5.06 7.92
N PHE A 1199 36.52 -4.21 8.21
CA PHE A 1199 35.17 -4.63 8.56
C PHE A 1199 34.49 -5.41 7.42
N LEU A 1200 34.53 -4.86 6.19
CA LEU A 1200 33.96 -5.54 5.02
C LEU A 1200 34.67 -6.88 4.75
N GLU A 1201 36.00 -6.91 4.77
CA GLU A 1201 36.80 -8.13 4.60
C GLU A 1201 36.41 -9.23 5.60
N ARG A 1202 36.16 -8.84 6.85
CA ARG A 1202 35.83 -9.75 7.94
C ARG A 1202 34.39 -10.24 7.91
N HIS A 1203 33.44 -9.32 7.80
CA HIS A 1203 32.03 -9.60 8.07
C HIS A 1203 31.19 -9.83 6.81
N ASN A 1204 31.61 -9.30 5.65
CA ASN A 1204 30.92 -9.51 4.38
C ASN A 1204 31.87 -9.33 3.18
N PRO A 1205 32.80 -10.27 2.95
CA PRO A 1205 33.79 -10.18 1.86
C PRO A 1205 33.13 -10.16 0.47
N ALA A 1206 31.93 -10.71 0.33
CA ALA A 1206 31.16 -10.63 -0.91
C ALA A 1206 30.69 -9.18 -1.18
N ALA A 1207 30.24 -8.45 -0.15
CA ALA A 1207 29.91 -7.04 -0.29
C ALA A 1207 31.13 -6.17 -0.62
N LEU A 1208 32.31 -6.46 -0.06
CA LEU A 1208 33.56 -5.77 -0.44
C LEU A 1208 33.80 -5.89 -1.95
N LYS A 1209 33.71 -7.12 -2.46
CA LYS A 1209 33.87 -7.41 -3.88
C LYS A 1209 32.81 -6.68 -4.70
N ASP A 1210 31.53 -6.74 -4.30
CA ASP A 1210 30.43 -6.08 -4.99
C ASP A 1210 30.63 -4.55 -5.07
N ILE A 1211 31.10 -3.91 -3.99
CA ILE A 1211 31.42 -2.48 -3.96
C ILE A 1211 32.57 -2.17 -4.94
N ALA A 1212 33.66 -2.94 -4.87
CA ALA A 1212 34.81 -2.73 -5.75
C ALA A 1212 34.44 -2.95 -7.23
N ASP A 1213 33.68 -4.00 -7.54
CA ASP A 1213 33.17 -4.32 -8.87
C ASP A 1213 32.27 -3.21 -9.41
N ARG A 1214 31.41 -2.63 -8.56
CA ARG A 1214 30.48 -1.57 -8.98
C ARG A 1214 31.19 -0.24 -9.23
N LEU A 1215 32.15 0.13 -8.37
CA LEU A 1215 32.97 1.32 -8.55
C LEU A 1215 33.88 1.19 -9.80
N LEU A 1216 34.43 0.00 -10.06
CA LEU A 1216 35.17 -0.29 -11.29
C LEU A 1216 34.28 -0.21 -12.54
N GLU A 1217 33.02 -0.67 -12.43
CA GLU A 1217 32.03 -0.51 -13.50
C GLU A 1217 31.73 0.97 -13.77
N ALA A 1218 31.63 1.81 -12.74
CA ALA A 1218 31.45 3.25 -12.89
C ALA A 1218 32.59 3.87 -13.73
N GLN A 1219 33.84 3.51 -13.45
CA GLN A 1219 35.00 3.96 -14.23
C GLN A 1219 34.96 3.45 -15.68
N THR A 1220 34.66 2.17 -15.85
CA THR A 1220 34.62 1.52 -17.17
C THR A 1220 33.55 2.12 -18.08
N ARG A 1221 32.42 2.56 -17.50
CA ARG A 1221 31.32 3.21 -18.21
C ARG A 1221 31.47 4.73 -18.34
N GLY A 1222 32.54 5.31 -17.80
CA GLY A 1222 32.76 6.75 -17.81
C GLY A 1222 31.82 7.55 -16.92
N LEU A 1223 31.17 6.90 -15.95
CA LEU A 1223 30.31 7.53 -14.93
C LEU A 1223 31.14 8.10 -13.77
N TRP A 1224 32.40 7.68 -13.64
CA TRP A 1224 33.34 8.17 -12.64
C TRP A 1224 34.75 8.30 -13.20
N GLN A 1225 35.33 9.48 -13.09
CA GLN A 1225 36.75 9.74 -13.29
C GLN A 1225 37.42 9.98 -11.94
N ALA A 1226 38.12 8.95 -11.44
CA ALA A 1226 38.75 9.02 -10.12
C ALA A 1226 39.88 10.06 -10.07
N LYS A 1227 39.92 10.80 -8.96
CA LYS A 1227 41.04 11.71 -8.66
C LYS A 1227 42.38 10.97 -8.47
N SER A 1228 42.34 9.72 -7.99
CA SER A 1228 43.52 8.89 -7.73
C SER A 1228 43.86 7.97 -8.90
N ASN A 1229 45.07 8.13 -9.47
CA ASN A 1229 45.59 7.23 -10.50
C ASN A 1229 45.73 5.76 -10.05
N SER A 1230 45.77 5.52 -8.73
CA SER A 1230 45.89 4.17 -8.17
C SER A 1230 44.54 3.48 -7.92
N ALA A 1231 43.42 4.22 -8.00
CA ALA A 1231 42.09 3.70 -7.68
C ALA A 1231 41.73 2.49 -8.54
N TRP A 1232 41.98 2.56 -9.86
CA TRP A 1232 41.67 1.46 -10.78
C TRP A 1232 42.39 0.16 -10.40
N LEU A 1233 43.69 0.22 -10.09
CA LEU A 1233 44.50 -0.95 -9.73
C LEU A 1233 44.00 -1.59 -8.44
N ARG A 1234 43.68 -0.77 -7.42
CA ARG A 1234 43.16 -1.25 -6.14
C ARG A 1234 41.77 -1.88 -6.28
N LEU A 1235 40.86 -1.20 -6.99
CA LEU A 1235 39.52 -1.71 -7.28
C LEU A 1235 39.58 -3.04 -8.02
N HIS A 1236 40.45 -3.15 -9.03
CA HIS A 1236 40.63 -4.40 -9.77
C HIS A 1236 41.14 -5.55 -8.88
N ALA A 1237 42.09 -5.28 -7.97
CA ALA A 1237 42.58 -6.27 -7.02
C ALA A 1237 41.46 -6.79 -6.09
N TRP A 1238 40.68 -5.89 -5.49
CA TRP A 1238 39.56 -6.25 -4.60
C TRP A 1238 38.40 -6.94 -5.33
N ALA A 1239 38.05 -6.47 -6.53
CA ALA A 1239 37.05 -7.09 -7.40
C ALA A 1239 37.40 -8.54 -7.77
N THR A 1240 38.67 -8.80 -8.08
CA THR A 1240 39.15 -10.12 -8.53
C THR A 1240 39.56 -11.05 -7.38
N GLY A 1241 39.70 -10.51 -6.16
CA GLY A 1241 40.23 -11.25 -5.01
C GLY A 1241 41.72 -11.61 -5.15
N SER A 1242 42.47 -10.83 -5.95
CA SER A 1242 43.91 -11.03 -6.12
C SER A 1242 44.67 -10.46 -4.93
N GLU A 1243 45.54 -11.26 -4.29
CA GLU A 1243 46.47 -10.79 -3.24
C GLU A 1243 47.51 -9.76 -3.73
N ALA A 1244 47.51 -9.40 -5.02
CA ALA A 1244 48.41 -8.40 -5.58
C ALA A 1244 47.89 -6.96 -5.30
N ALA A 1245 48.02 -6.51 -4.05
CA ALA A 1245 47.99 -5.10 -3.67
C ALA A 1245 49.36 -4.67 -3.16
#